data_AF-A0A4P6TNA5-F1
#
_entry.id   AF-A0A4P6TNA5-F1
#
_cell.length_a   1.000
_cell.length_b   1.000
_cell.length_c   1.000
_cell.angle_alpha   90.00
_cell.angle_beta   90.00
_cell.angle_gamma   90.00
#
_symmetry.space_group_name_H-M   'P 1'
#
loop_
_entity.id
_entity.type
_entity.pdbx_description
1 polymer ?
#
loop_
_entity_poly.entity_id
_entity_poly.type
_entity_poly.pdbx_seq_one_letter_code
_entity_poly.pdbx_strand_id
1 'polypeptide(L)'
;MQTSTANASPRVLSLIPPMTQLNTPYPSTAYITGFLRSRQVTAFQEDLALQLVLRLFSASGLQAVRQQLDAIPPKKRSAQLHSFVGQFERYLATIGPVIAFLQGRDSTVAHRICGRNFLPEGERFAALEVYVDPDDPYGGDPLAWAFGALGQQDRARHLATLYLNDIADVLREAVDERFEFVRYAESLAMSQPTFDPLARALAGKPTLVDDTLQQLVEEAIARHQPDIVLLSVPFPGSVYAAFRIAQTIKARWPAIRTVLGGGFVNTELRELKEARVFDYFDFITLDDGEKPLLALLEHLQGKRSTSRLVRTFVREDGEVRYINMMEADIPFEEVGTPTWDGLPIDRYLSLLDMLNPMHRLWSDGRWNKLTVAHGCYWKKCSFCDVTLDYISRYETASASTLVDRIEAIIAETGQTGFHFVDEAAPPKMLRALAEELLRRNVSISWWGNIRFEKSFTPELCQLLAESGCIAISGGLEVASDRLLKLMKKGVSVEQVARVTQSFTEAGVLVHAYLMYGFPTQTVQDTVDALEYVRQLFDTGCIQSGFFHRFACTVHSPVGQNPEEYGVTLQPLPPVSFAKNDVGFIDPTGTDHDAMGKALNKALYNFMHGIGLDQDVRNWFSGRVPKPRVPRNFIARALG
;
A
#
# COMPACT_ATOMS: atom_id res chain seq x y z
N MET A 1 -20.90 -49.28 11.83
CA MET A 1 -19.52 -49.15 11.30
C MET A 1 -19.34 -47.71 10.83
N GLN A 2 -18.96 -46.81 11.74
CA GLN A 2 -18.46 -45.48 11.40
C GLN A 2 -16.95 -45.65 11.19
N THR A 3 -16.52 -45.66 9.93
CA THR A 3 -15.12 -45.48 9.59
C THR A 3 -14.71 -44.09 10.05
N SER A 4 -14.03 -44.04 11.19
CA SER A 4 -13.18 -42.93 11.62
C SER A 4 -12.22 -42.60 10.48
N THR A 5 -12.58 -41.65 9.64
CA THR A 5 -11.67 -41.00 8.72
C THR A 5 -10.58 -40.36 9.57
N ALA A 6 -9.36 -40.86 9.45
CA ALA A 6 -8.18 -40.23 10.03
C ALA A 6 -8.23 -38.72 9.76
N ASN A 7 -8.13 -37.89 10.80
CA ASN A 7 -8.25 -36.44 10.76
C ASN A 7 -7.36 -35.85 9.65
N ALA A 8 -7.95 -35.58 8.48
CA ALA A 8 -7.29 -34.83 7.44
C ALA A 8 -7.00 -33.41 7.97
N SER A 9 -5.85 -32.85 7.62
CA SER A 9 -5.53 -31.46 7.94
C SER A 9 -6.60 -30.55 7.30
N PRO A 10 -7.15 -29.56 8.02
CA PRO A 10 -8.19 -28.69 7.48
C PRO A 10 -7.71 -27.96 6.23
N ARG A 11 -8.63 -27.75 5.30
CA ARG A 11 -8.40 -27.02 4.04
C ARG A 11 -8.55 -25.54 4.30
N VAL A 12 -7.48 -24.78 4.07
CA VAL A 12 -7.42 -23.34 4.32
C VAL A 12 -7.46 -22.57 3.00
N LEU A 13 -8.32 -21.57 2.89
CA LEU A 13 -8.38 -20.64 1.76
C LEU A 13 -8.10 -19.21 2.22
N SER A 14 -7.00 -18.62 1.76
CA SER A 14 -6.67 -17.23 2.01
C SER A 14 -7.24 -16.34 0.91
N LEU A 15 -8.03 -15.33 1.27
CA LEU A 15 -8.64 -14.41 0.30
C LEU A 15 -8.07 -13.01 0.47
N ILE A 16 -7.67 -12.39 -0.64
CA ILE A 16 -7.37 -10.95 -0.69
C ILE A 16 -8.69 -10.22 -0.97
N PRO A 17 -9.21 -9.43 -0.01
CA PRO A 17 -10.42 -8.65 -0.22
C PRO A 17 -10.19 -7.50 -1.23
N PRO A 18 -11.24 -7.08 -1.95
CA PRO A 18 -11.25 -5.87 -2.78
C PRO A 18 -10.67 -4.61 -2.14
N MET A 19 -10.34 -3.64 -2.99
CA MET A 19 -9.69 -2.38 -2.61
C MET A 19 -8.26 -2.56 -2.09
N THR A 20 -7.58 -3.55 -2.65
CA THR A 20 -6.13 -3.80 -2.52
C THR A 20 -5.43 -3.53 -3.86
N GLN A 21 -4.09 -3.67 -3.90
CA GLN A 21 -3.29 -3.33 -5.09
C GLN A 21 -3.69 -4.16 -6.32
N LEU A 22 -3.78 -3.54 -7.49
CA LEU A 22 -4.20 -4.18 -8.75
C LEU A 22 -3.04 -4.52 -9.70
N ASN A 23 -1.84 -4.03 -9.38
CA ASN A 23 -0.63 -4.27 -10.15
C ASN A 23 0.22 -5.44 -9.62
N THR A 24 -0.02 -5.85 -8.38
CA THR A 24 0.64 -6.98 -7.75
C THR A 24 -0.24 -7.56 -6.65
N PRO A 25 -0.20 -8.88 -6.40
CA PRO A 25 -0.88 -9.43 -5.25
C PRO A 25 -0.33 -8.83 -3.96
N TYR A 26 -1.23 -8.57 -3.02
CA TYR A 26 -0.82 -8.20 -1.67
C TYR A 26 -0.08 -9.39 -1.00
N PRO A 27 1.09 -9.18 -0.38
CA PRO A 27 1.98 -10.29 -0.02
C PRO A 27 1.47 -11.18 1.11
N SER A 28 0.57 -10.72 1.98
CA SER A 28 0.20 -11.48 3.20
C SER A 28 -0.33 -12.88 2.90
N THR A 29 -1.15 -13.07 1.87
CA THR A 29 -1.67 -14.40 1.52
C THR A 29 -0.58 -15.30 0.95
N ALA A 30 0.36 -14.74 0.17
CA ALA A 30 1.49 -15.51 -0.37
C ALA A 30 2.41 -16.02 0.74
N TYR A 31 2.69 -15.19 1.74
CA TYR A 31 3.48 -15.56 2.92
C TYR A 31 2.77 -16.62 3.77
N ILE A 32 1.52 -16.36 4.19
CA ILE A 32 0.78 -17.31 5.04
C ILE A 32 0.51 -18.62 4.31
N THR A 33 0.17 -18.60 3.02
CA THR A 33 -0.06 -19.83 2.25
C THR A 33 1.24 -20.63 2.10
N GLY A 34 2.37 -19.97 1.82
CA GLY A 34 3.68 -20.60 1.75
C GLY A 34 4.08 -21.23 3.09
N PHE A 35 3.93 -20.49 4.18
CA PHE A 35 4.17 -20.97 5.53
C PHE A 35 3.29 -22.19 5.87
N LEU A 36 1.98 -22.11 5.65
CA LEU A 36 1.05 -23.20 5.94
C LEU A 36 1.39 -24.47 5.14
N ARG A 37 1.71 -24.33 3.85
CA ARG A 37 2.16 -25.45 3.00
C ARG A 37 3.48 -26.05 3.49
N SER A 38 4.42 -25.24 3.97
CA SER A 38 5.66 -25.73 4.61
C SER A 38 5.40 -26.59 5.86
N ARG A 39 4.24 -26.38 6.51
CA ARG A 39 3.75 -27.16 7.65
C ARG A 39 2.76 -28.25 7.27
N GLN A 40 2.71 -28.64 5.99
CA GLN A 40 1.84 -29.70 5.46
C GLN A 40 0.33 -29.43 5.65
N VAL A 41 -0.06 -28.15 5.77
CA VAL A 41 -1.46 -27.74 5.74
C VAL A 41 -1.89 -27.57 4.28
N THR A 42 -3.07 -28.11 3.94
CA THR A 42 -3.65 -27.92 2.60
C THR A 42 -4.16 -26.49 2.49
N ALA A 43 -3.38 -25.61 1.87
CA ALA A 43 -3.69 -24.19 1.76
C ALA A 43 -3.77 -23.71 0.31
N PHE A 44 -4.78 -22.88 0.04
CA PHE A 44 -5.06 -22.23 -1.24
C PHE A 44 -5.15 -20.71 -1.03
N GLN A 45 -5.09 -19.96 -2.13
CA GLN A 45 -5.27 -18.52 -2.11
C GLN A 45 -5.97 -18.02 -3.38
N GLU A 46 -6.68 -16.90 -3.25
CA GLU A 46 -7.33 -16.20 -4.36
C GLU A 46 -7.25 -14.68 -4.15
N ASP A 47 -7.06 -13.95 -5.25
CA ASP A 47 -7.19 -12.49 -5.26
C ASP A 47 -8.58 -12.09 -5.76
N LEU A 48 -9.50 -11.81 -4.81
CA LEU A 48 -10.85 -11.37 -5.16
C LEU A 48 -10.88 -9.88 -5.56
N ALA A 49 -9.86 -9.10 -5.19
CA ALA A 49 -9.76 -7.70 -5.59
C ALA A 49 -9.54 -7.58 -7.10
N LEU A 50 -8.53 -8.29 -7.61
CA LEU A 50 -8.26 -8.33 -9.04
C LEU A 50 -9.44 -8.94 -9.80
N GLN A 51 -10.03 -10.04 -9.31
CA GLN A 51 -11.16 -10.69 -9.98
C GLN A 51 -12.39 -9.78 -10.08
N LEU A 52 -12.71 -9.04 -9.02
CA LEU A 52 -13.81 -8.09 -9.01
C LEU A 52 -13.59 -6.99 -10.05
N VAL A 53 -12.39 -6.38 -10.06
CA VAL A 53 -12.06 -5.35 -11.06
C VAL A 53 -12.14 -5.92 -12.46
N LEU A 54 -11.52 -7.07 -12.74
CA LEU A 54 -11.57 -7.66 -14.08
C LEU A 54 -12.97 -8.08 -14.53
N ARG A 55 -13.89 -8.39 -13.59
CA ARG A 55 -15.29 -8.68 -13.90
C ARG A 55 -16.05 -7.40 -14.24
N LEU A 56 -15.90 -6.33 -13.44
CA LEU A 56 -16.55 -5.04 -13.67
C LEU A 56 -15.99 -4.32 -14.91
N PHE A 57 -14.69 -4.42 -15.15
CA PHE A 57 -13.96 -3.85 -16.28
C PHE A 57 -13.87 -4.83 -17.45
N SER A 58 -15.03 -5.36 -17.83
CA SER A 58 -15.21 -6.24 -18.97
C SER A 58 -16.43 -5.81 -19.78
N ALA A 59 -16.60 -6.32 -21.00
CA ALA A 59 -17.77 -5.97 -21.80
C ALA A 59 -19.09 -6.30 -21.07
N SER A 60 -19.18 -7.48 -20.44
CA SER A 60 -20.35 -7.85 -19.64
C SER A 60 -20.49 -7.03 -18.36
N GLY A 61 -19.37 -6.69 -17.70
CA GLY A 61 -19.35 -5.80 -16.55
C GLY A 61 -19.91 -4.41 -16.90
N LEU A 62 -19.44 -3.80 -17.99
CA LEU A 62 -19.93 -2.50 -18.45
C LEU A 62 -21.41 -2.54 -18.86
N GLN A 63 -21.91 -3.65 -19.41
CA GLN A 63 -23.34 -3.84 -19.65
C GLN A 63 -24.14 -3.84 -18.34
N ALA A 64 -23.66 -4.51 -17.30
CA ALA A 64 -24.31 -4.50 -15.99
C ALA A 64 -24.29 -3.10 -15.35
N VAL A 65 -23.18 -2.36 -15.49
CA VAL A 65 -23.09 -0.95 -15.06
C VAL A 65 -24.11 -0.10 -15.80
N ARG A 66 -24.21 -0.27 -17.12
CA ARG A 66 -25.16 0.46 -17.95
C ARG A 66 -26.60 0.21 -17.52
N GLN A 67 -26.94 -1.02 -17.16
CA GLN A 67 -28.27 -1.37 -16.67
C GLN A 67 -28.62 -0.64 -15.36
N GLN A 68 -27.66 -0.49 -14.44
CA GLN A 68 -27.88 0.31 -13.21
C GLN A 68 -28.06 1.80 -13.53
N LEU A 69 -27.23 2.33 -14.43
CA LEU A 69 -27.30 3.72 -14.86
C LEU A 69 -28.65 4.04 -15.55
N ASP A 70 -29.21 3.11 -16.32
CA ASP A 70 -30.51 3.32 -16.98
C ASP A 70 -31.67 3.48 -15.99
N ALA A 71 -31.53 3.01 -14.74
CA ALA A 71 -32.48 3.31 -13.66
C ALA A 71 -32.40 4.76 -13.15
N ILE A 72 -31.30 5.48 -13.43
CA ILE A 72 -31.11 6.89 -13.07
C ILE A 72 -31.73 7.77 -14.17
N PRO A 73 -32.73 8.63 -13.84
CA PRO A 73 -33.36 9.51 -14.83
C PRO A 73 -32.34 10.43 -15.51
N PRO A 74 -32.43 10.68 -16.84
CA PRO A 74 -31.47 11.51 -17.56
C PRO A 74 -31.20 12.88 -16.93
N LYS A 75 -32.22 13.54 -16.37
CA LYS A 75 -32.07 14.86 -15.72
C LYS A 75 -31.25 14.85 -14.43
N LYS A 76 -30.97 13.68 -13.85
CA LYS A 76 -30.20 13.51 -12.61
C LYS A 76 -28.77 13.01 -12.87
N ARG A 77 -28.38 12.81 -14.12
CA ARG A 77 -27.07 12.30 -14.50
C ARG A 77 -26.08 13.46 -14.56
N SER A 78 -24.86 13.27 -14.05
CA SER A 78 -23.77 14.22 -14.26
C SER A 78 -23.35 14.29 -15.73
N ALA A 79 -22.48 15.26 -16.06
CA ALA A 79 -21.84 15.34 -17.37
C ALA A 79 -21.04 14.06 -17.69
N GLN A 80 -20.35 13.49 -16.69
CA GLN A 80 -19.61 12.24 -16.83
C GLN A 80 -20.54 11.07 -17.21
N LEU A 81 -21.67 10.89 -16.52
CA LEU A 81 -22.64 9.84 -16.86
C LEU A 81 -23.25 10.03 -18.25
N HIS A 82 -23.54 11.27 -18.65
CA HIS A 82 -24.01 11.58 -20.00
C HIS A 82 -22.97 11.23 -21.07
N SER A 83 -21.70 11.58 -20.84
CA SER A 83 -20.59 11.25 -21.74
C SER A 83 -20.42 9.74 -21.89
N PHE A 84 -20.39 9.01 -20.78
CA PHE A 84 -20.30 7.55 -20.78
C PHE A 84 -21.44 6.90 -21.56
N VAL A 85 -22.67 7.37 -21.36
CA VAL A 85 -23.86 6.89 -22.09
C VAL A 85 -23.75 7.15 -23.59
N GLY A 86 -23.28 8.34 -23.99
CA GLY A 86 -23.13 8.72 -25.39
C GLY A 86 -22.00 7.98 -26.11
N GLN A 87 -20.97 7.54 -25.37
CA GLN A 87 -19.81 6.82 -25.89
C GLN A 87 -19.82 5.32 -25.55
N PHE A 88 -20.93 4.78 -25.04
CA PHE A 88 -20.98 3.44 -24.44
C PHE A 88 -20.50 2.31 -25.36
N GLU A 89 -20.89 2.33 -26.63
CA GLU A 89 -20.44 1.34 -27.62
C GLU A 89 -18.92 1.39 -27.85
N ARG A 90 -18.31 2.57 -27.74
CA ARG A 90 -16.85 2.71 -27.80
C ARG A 90 -16.21 2.08 -26.57
N TYR A 91 -16.71 2.37 -25.36
CA TYR A 91 -16.23 1.75 -24.12
C TYR A 91 -16.31 0.21 -24.19
N LEU A 92 -17.42 -0.35 -24.68
CA LEU A 92 -17.57 -1.80 -24.87
C LEU A 92 -16.53 -2.38 -25.84
N ALA A 93 -16.26 -1.69 -26.94
CA ALA A 93 -15.29 -2.14 -27.93
C ALA A 93 -13.84 -2.02 -27.43
N THR A 94 -13.53 -1.06 -26.56
CA THR A 94 -12.16 -0.76 -26.14
C THR A 94 -11.74 -1.40 -24.83
N ILE A 95 -12.67 -1.74 -23.92
CA ILE A 95 -12.31 -2.23 -22.57
C ILE A 95 -11.46 -3.50 -22.60
N GLY A 96 -11.81 -4.48 -23.44
CA GLY A 96 -11.06 -5.74 -23.57
C GLY A 96 -9.62 -5.52 -24.04
N PRO A 97 -9.40 -4.84 -25.18
CA PRO A 97 -8.06 -4.48 -25.65
C PRO A 97 -7.24 -3.67 -24.65
N VAL A 98 -7.86 -2.71 -23.94
CA VAL A 98 -7.16 -1.90 -22.92
C VAL A 98 -6.69 -2.75 -21.75
N ILE A 99 -7.55 -3.64 -21.23
CA ILE A 99 -7.17 -4.56 -20.15
C ILE A 99 -6.07 -5.51 -20.60
N ALA A 100 -6.15 -6.06 -21.83
CA ALA A 100 -5.11 -6.91 -22.38
C ALA A 100 -3.76 -6.17 -22.51
N PHE A 101 -3.78 -4.91 -22.94
CA PHE A 101 -2.60 -4.04 -23.02
C PHE A 101 -1.98 -3.77 -21.65
N LEU A 102 -2.79 -3.39 -20.66
CA LEU A 102 -2.31 -3.12 -19.29
C LEU A 102 -1.78 -4.39 -18.61
N GLN A 103 -2.22 -5.58 -19.02
CA GLN A 103 -1.67 -6.87 -18.59
C GLN A 103 -0.43 -7.30 -19.39
N GLY A 104 0.03 -6.48 -20.34
CA GLY A 104 1.16 -6.83 -21.22
C GLY A 104 0.85 -7.91 -22.26
N ARG A 105 -0.42 -8.28 -22.45
CA ARG A 105 -0.87 -9.35 -23.36
C ARG A 105 -1.09 -8.86 -24.81
N ASP A 106 -1.22 -7.55 -25.02
CA ASP A 106 -1.28 -6.94 -26.36
C ASP A 106 -0.60 -5.56 -26.37
N SER A 107 0.71 -5.54 -26.66
CA SER A 107 1.48 -4.29 -26.74
C SER A 107 1.23 -3.49 -28.03
N THR A 108 0.57 -4.08 -29.03
CA THR A 108 0.41 -3.47 -30.36
C THR A 108 -0.62 -2.35 -30.39
N VAL A 109 -1.61 -2.42 -29.49
CA VAL A 109 -2.66 -1.38 -29.36
C VAL A 109 -2.11 -0.05 -28.85
N ALA A 110 -0.90 -0.02 -28.27
CA ALA A 110 -0.25 1.19 -27.76
C ALA A 110 -0.27 2.33 -28.79
N HIS A 111 0.03 2.05 -30.05
CA HIS A 111 0.02 3.06 -31.12
C HIS A 111 -1.36 3.69 -31.33
N ARG A 112 -2.42 2.89 -31.20
CA ARG A 112 -3.80 3.36 -31.36
C ARG A 112 -4.26 4.17 -30.15
N ILE A 113 -3.84 3.75 -28.95
CA ILE A 113 -4.08 4.49 -27.70
C ILE A 113 -3.40 5.86 -27.76
N CYS A 114 -2.10 5.91 -28.11
CA CYS A 114 -1.35 7.16 -28.24
C CYS A 114 -1.92 8.11 -29.29
N GLY A 115 -2.53 7.58 -30.35
CA GLY A 115 -3.20 8.37 -31.37
C GLY A 115 -4.52 9.02 -30.93
N ARG A 116 -4.99 8.80 -29.69
CA ARG A 116 -6.20 9.37 -29.05
C ARG A 116 -7.55 9.12 -29.74
N ASN A 117 -7.55 8.62 -30.99
CA ASN A 117 -8.77 8.28 -31.73
C ASN A 117 -9.40 6.94 -31.30
N PHE A 118 -8.65 6.12 -30.56
CA PHE A 118 -9.11 4.80 -30.14
C PHE A 118 -10.02 4.87 -28.92
N LEU A 119 -9.52 5.42 -27.82
CA LEU A 119 -10.22 5.46 -26.54
C LEU A 119 -11.34 6.53 -26.55
N PRO A 120 -12.50 6.25 -25.95
CA PRO A 120 -13.36 7.33 -25.48
C PRO A 120 -12.68 8.07 -24.34
N GLU A 121 -12.84 9.38 -24.30
CA GLU A 121 -12.21 10.26 -23.31
C GLU A 121 -13.30 10.94 -22.48
N GLY A 122 -13.19 10.85 -21.16
CA GLY A 122 -14.04 11.53 -20.17
C GLY A 122 -13.31 12.68 -19.47
N GLU A 123 -13.86 13.13 -18.33
CA GLU A 123 -13.33 14.29 -17.60
C GLU A 123 -11.87 14.12 -17.14
N ARG A 124 -11.39 12.89 -16.90
CA ARG A 124 -9.99 12.65 -16.47
C ARG A 124 -8.96 13.02 -17.53
N PHE A 125 -9.36 13.13 -18.80
CA PHE A 125 -8.48 13.57 -19.89
C PHE A 125 -8.32 15.10 -19.93
N ALA A 126 -9.18 15.87 -19.26
CA ALA A 126 -9.07 17.34 -19.23
C ALA A 126 -7.75 17.83 -18.61
N ALA A 127 -7.16 17.05 -17.70
CA ALA A 127 -5.86 17.35 -17.10
C ALA A 127 -4.71 17.43 -18.14
N LEU A 128 -4.87 16.78 -19.29
CA LEU A 128 -3.92 16.84 -20.40
C LEU A 128 -3.97 18.20 -21.12
N GLU A 129 -5.04 18.99 -20.97
CA GLU A 129 -5.24 20.27 -21.65
C GLU A 129 -4.69 21.47 -20.85
N VAL A 130 -4.39 21.31 -19.56
CA VAL A 130 -4.05 22.41 -18.64
C VAL A 130 -2.57 22.84 -18.71
N TYR A 131 -1.71 22.08 -19.38
CA TYR A 131 -0.26 22.32 -19.43
C TYR A 131 0.22 22.90 -20.77
N VAL A 132 -0.58 23.73 -21.44
CA VAL A 132 -0.11 24.45 -22.64
C VAL A 132 1.01 25.39 -22.23
N ASP A 133 2.20 25.18 -22.81
CA ASP A 133 3.35 26.07 -22.67
C ASP A 133 2.94 27.49 -23.08
N PRO A 134 3.03 28.50 -22.19
CA PRO A 134 2.73 29.89 -22.53
C PRO A 134 3.56 30.43 -23.70
N ASP A 135 4.71 29.81 -23.98
CA ASP A 135 5.64 30.20 -25.03
C ASP A 135 5.44 29.43 -26.35
N ASP A 136 4.52 28.45 -26.42
CA ASP A 136 4.12 27.75 -27.65
C ASP A 136 2.59 27.79 -27.91
N PRO A 137 2.08 28.88 -28.50
CA PRO A 137 0.67 29.03 -28.83
C PRO A 137 0.20 28.21 -30.04
N TYR A 138 1.05 27.36 -30.64
CA TYR A 138 0.72 26.54 -31.82
C TYR A 138 0.46 25.06 -31.54
N GLY A 139 0.33 24.67 -30.27
CA GLY A 139 -0.19 23.34 -29.89
C GLY A 139 0.88 22.26 -29.79
N GLY A 140 1.99 22.56 -29.13
CA GLY A 140 2.85 21.52 -28.56
C GLY A 140 2.07 20.66 -27.54
N ASP A 141 2.25 19.34 -27.60
CA ASP A 141 1.73 18.41 -26.60
C ASP A 141 2.26 18.85 -25.22
N PRO A 142 1.39 19.22 -24.26
CA PRO A 142 1.76 19.70 -22.92
C PRO A 142 2.71 18.80 -22.14
N LEU A 143 2.75 17.52 -22.52
CA LEU A 143 3.61 16.51 -21.95
C LEU A 143 4.71 16.07 -22.93
N ALA A 144 4.96 16.78 -24.04
CA ALA A 144 5.99 16.45 -25.02
C ALA A 144 7.39 16.32 -24.43
N TRP A 145 7.72 17.09 -23.38
CA TRP A 145 8.99 16.93 -22.67
C TRP A 145 9.04 15.62 -21.86
N ALA A 146 7.95 15.27 -21.17
CA ALA A 146 7.84 13.99 -20.48
C ALA A 146 7.79 12.83 -21.50
N PHE A 147 7.05 12.98 -22.60
CA PHE A 147 6.84 11.98 -23.65
C PHE A 147 7.99 11.87 -24.66
N GLY A 148 8.86 12.87 -24.76
CA GLY A 148 10.12 12.79 -25.50
C GLY A 148 11.13 11.89 -24.80
N ALA A 149 11.01 11.74 -23.47
CA ALA A 149 11.78 10.80 -22.67
C ALA A 149 11.06 9.45 -22.44
N LEU A 150 9.74 9.39 -22.60
CA LEU A 150 8.94 8.17 -22.42
C LEU A 150 8.80 7.39 -23.73
N GLY A 151 8.92 6.07 -23.64
CA GLY A 151 8.56 5.21 -24.76
C GLY A 151 7.06 5.30 -25.08
N GLN A 152 6.70 5.01 -26.34
CA GLN A 152 5.30 4.87 -26.80
C GLN A 152 4.43 4.01 -25.86
N GLN A 153 5.01 2.98 -25.25
CA GLN A 153 4.32 2.08 -24.33
C GLN A 153 3.87 2.79 -23.05
N ASP A 154 4.73 3.62 -22.46
CA ASP A 154 4.42 4.31 -21.20
C ASP A 154 3.35 5.37 -21.41
N ARG A 155 3.43 6.11 -22.53
CA ARG A 155 2.36 7.05 -22.94
C ARG A 155 1.02 6.34 -23.05
N ALA A 156 1.00 5.18 -23.72
CA ALA A 156 -0.22 4.40 -23.84
C ALA A 156 -0.72 3.89 -22.47
N ARG A 157 0.15 3.46 -21.55
CA ARG A 157 -0.23 3.06 -20.19
C ARG A 157 -0.86 4.20 -19.40
N HIS A 158 -0.30 5.40 -19.49
CA HIS A 158 -0.86 6.57 -18.82
C HIS A 158 -2.27 6.89 -19.33
N LEU A 159 -2.46 6.96 -20.65
CA LEU A 159 -3.77 7.20 -21.26
C LEU A 159 -4.79 6.09 -20.95
N ALA A 160 -4.35 4.83 -20.97
CA ALA A 160 -5.17 3.70 -20.57
C ALA A 160 -5.57 3.75 -19.09
N THR A 161 -4.67 4.24 -18.22
CA THR A 161 -4.94 4.43 -16.78
C THR A 161 -5.99 5.53 -16.57
N LEU A 162 -5.89 6.67 -17.28
CA LEU A 162 -6.93 7.71 -17.27
C LEU A 162 -8.30 7.17 -17.76
N TYR A 163 -8.30 6.38 -18.82
CA TYR A 163 -9.50 5.71 -19.33
C TYR A 163 -10.13 4.77 -18.32
N LEU A 164 -9.33 3.99 -17.58
CA LEU A 164 -9.86 3.18 -16.49
C LEU A 164 -10.47 4.10 -15.42
N ASN A 165 -9.74 5.12 -14.96
CA ASN A 165 -10.21 6.07 -13.94
C ASN A 165 -11.57 6.71 -14.30
N ASP A 166 -11.80 7.06 -15.58
CA ASP A 166 -13.10 7.54 -16.05
C ASP A 166 -14.24 6.54 -15.81
N ILE A 167 -14.00 5.24 -16.06
CA ILE A 167 -14.97 4.17 -15.81
C ILE A 167 -15.19 3.96 -14.31
N ALA A 168 -14.14 4.08 -13.49
CA ALA A 168 -14.31 4.03 -12.03
C ALA A 168 -15.17 5.17 -11.50
N ASP A 169 -15.03 6.39 -12.02
CA ASP A 169 -15.91 7.50 -11.64
C ASP A 169 -17.36 7.22 -12.02
N VAL A 170 -17.60 6.59 -13.18
CA VAL A 170 -18.95 6.15 -13.59
C VAL A 170 -19.49 5.08 -12.64
N LEU A 171 -18.68 4.08 -12.28
CA LEU A 171 -19.06 3.07 -11.28
C LEU A 171 -19.39 3.72 -9.93
N ARG A 172 -18.56 4.67 -9.48
CA ARG A 172 -18.74 5.39 -8.23
C ARG A 172 -20.06 6.14 -8.19
N GLU A 173 -20.38 6.89 -9.25
CA GLU A 173 -21.59 7.69 -9.30
C GLU A 173 -22.86 6.87 -9.55
N ALA A 174 -22.81 5.86 -10.44
CA ALA A 174 -24.00 5.15 -10.89
C ALA A 174 -24.29 3.84 -10.15
N VAL A 175 -23.29 3.24 -9.48
CA VAL A 175 -23.38 1.88 -8.95
C VAL A 175 -23.10 1.82 -7.46
N ASP A 176 -21.96 2.34 -7.02
CA ASP A 176 -21.53 2.27 -5.63
C ASP A 176 -20.61 3.44 -5.28
N GLU A 177 -21.10 4.39 -4.48
CA GLU A 177 -20.35 5.57 -4.04
C GLU A 177 -19.05 5.27 -3.30
N ARG A 178 -18.85 4.01 -2.88
CA ARG A 178 -17.65 3.52 -2.17
C ARG A 178 -16.56 2.99 -3.12
N PHE A 179 -16.81 2.91 -4.42
CA PHE A 179 -15.89 2.31 -5.41
C PHE A 179 -14.83 3.31 -5.89
N GLU A 180 -13.53 2.96 -5.75
CA GLU A 180 -12.39 3.75 -6.26
C GLU A 180 -11.20 2.83 -6.65
N PHE A 181 -10.30 3.30 -7.53
CA PHE A 181 -9.14 2.51 -8.00
C PHE A 181 -7.94 2.49 -7.05
N VAL A 182 -7.59 3.67 -6.52
CA VAL A 182 -6.40 3.88 -5.68
C VAL A 182 -6.74 5.02 -4.71
N ARG A 183 -6.54 4.78 -3.41
CA ARG A 183 -6.63 5.75 -2.31
C ARG A 183 -8.00 6.38 -2.06
N TYR A 184 -8.82 5.56 -1.40
CA TYR A 184 -9.69 5.89 -0.28
C TYR A 184 -10.71 7.04 -0.39
N ALA A 185 -11.96 6.60 -0.25
CA ALA A 185 -12.94 7.08 0.73
C ALA A 185 -12.31 7.24 2.14
N GLU A 186 -11.48 8.26 2.32
CA GLU A 186 -10.88 8.67 3.61
C GLU A 186 -11.96 8.82 4.70
N SER A 187 -13.19 9.18 4.31
CA SER A 187 -14.31 9.38 5.24
C SER A 187 -14.84 8.10 5.91
N LEU A 188 -14.72 6.93 5.28
CA LEU A 188 -15.17 5.63 5.84
C LEU A 188 -14.03 4.83 6.46
N ALA A 189 -12.78 5.26 6.23
CA ALA A 189 -11.55 4.56 6.56
C ALA A 189 -10.80 5.10 7.78
N MET A 190 -11.19 6.27 8.31
CA MET A 190 -10.80 6.66 9.67
C MET A 190 -11.21 5.56 10.65
N SER A 191 -10.39 5.29 11.67
CA SER A 191 -10.73 4.33 12.74
C SER A 191 -12.10 4.65 13.32
N GLN A 192 -13.14 3.96 12.86
CA GLN A 192 -14.49 4.21 13.32
C GLN A 192 -14.60 3.69 14.75
N PRO A 193 -14.86 4.56 15.75
CA PRO A 193 -14.87 4.14 17.15
C PRO A 193 -15.95 3.09 17.44
N THR A 194 -17.00 3.06 16.61
CA THR A 194 -18.13 2.12 16.71
C THR A 194 -18.32 1.36 15.41
N PHE A 195 -18.92 0.17 15.50
CA PHE A 195 -19.23 -0.68 14.34
C PHE A 195 -20.51 -0.25 13.61
N ASP A 196 -21.26 0.71 14.14
CA ASP A 196 -22.57 1.10 13.61
C ASP A 196 -22.56 1.57 12.14
N PRO A 197 -21.60 2.40 11.68
CA PRO A 197 -21.55 2.79 10.27
C PRO A 197 -21.37 1.59 9.34
N LEU A 198 -20.48 0.66 9.72
CA LEU A 198 -20.22 -0.55 8.96
C LEU A 198 -21.42 -1.51 9.01
N ALA A 199 -22.04 -1.69 10.17
CA ALA A 199 -23.26 -2.50 10.31
C ALA A 199 -24.42 -1.97 9.46
N ARG A 200 -24.62 -0.65 9.41
CA ARG A 200 -25.64 -0.01 8.55
C ARG A 200 -25.34 -0.24 7.07
N ALA A 201 -24.07 -0.11 6.66
CA ALA A 201 -23.67 -0.37 5.28
C ALA A 201 -23.89 -1.85 4.89
N LEU A 202 -23.55 -2.79 5.77
CA LEU A 202 -23.74 -4.24 5.55
C LEU A 202 -25.21 -4.68 5.55
N ALA A 203 -26.08 -3.95 6.26
CA ALA A 203 -27.53 -4.17 6.28
C ALA A 203 -28.25 -3.46 5.12
N GLY A 204 -27.56 -2.59 4.39
CA GLY A 204 -28.08 -1.91 3.21
C GLY A 204 -28.39 -2.87 2.07
N LYS A 205 -29.10 -2.36 1.05
CA LYS A 205 -29.36 -3.14 -0.17
C LYS A 205 -28.03 -3.42 -0.88
N PRO A 206 -27.74 -4.67 -1.29
CA PRO A 206 -26.56 -4.97 -2.10
C PRO A 206 -26.49 -4.13 -3.37
N THR A 207 -25.30 -3.63 -3.67
CA THR A 207 -24.96 -3.00 -4.95
C THR A 207 -24.55 -4.05 -5.99
N LEU A 208 -24.36 -3.65 -7.26
CA LEU A 208 -23.78 -4.54 -8.26
C LEU A 208 -22.37 -5.02 -7.88
N VAL A 209 -21.59 -4.17 -7.19
CA VAL A 209 -20.26 -4.53 -6.68
C VAL A 209 -20.39 -5.65 -5.64
N ASP A 210 -21.35 -5.52 -4.72
CA ASP A 210 -21.65 -6.53 -3.70
C ASP A 210 -22.10 -7.85 -4.31
N ASP A 211 -23.01 -7.81 -5.29
CA ASP A 211 -23.53 -9.00 -5.96
C ASP A 211 -22.43 -9.72 -6.76
N THR A 212 -21.57 -8.93 -7.42
CA THR A 212 -20.42 -9.47 -8.16
C THR A 212 -19.42 -10.12 -7.20
N LEU A 213 -19.11 -9.47 -6.08
CA LEU A 213 -18.23 -10.03 -5.06
C LEU A 213 -18.82 -11.31 -4.46
N GLN A 214 -20.12 -11.34 -4.18
CA GLN A 214 -20.81 -12.54 -3.69
C GLN A 214 -20.64 -13.71 -4.68
N GLN A 215 -20.85 -13.48 -5.99
CA GLN A 215 -20.64 -14.53 -7.01
C GLN A 215 -19.20 -15.06 -7.01
N LEU A 216 -18.21 -14.16 -6.92
CA LEU A 216 -16.80 -14.56 -6.88
C LEU A 216 -16.47 -15.39 -5.64
N VAL A 217 -17.04 -15.06 -4.49
CA VAL A 217 -16.92 -15.86 -3.27
C VAL A 217 -17.52 -17.26 -3.49
N GLU A 218 -18.71 -17.34 -4.08
CA GLU A 218 -19.36 -18.63 -4.37
C GLU A 218 -18.52 -19.50 -5.31
N GLU A 219 -17.95 -18.90 -6.36
CA GLU A 219 -17.04 -19.57 -7.29
C GLU A 219 -15.77 -20.08 -6.58
N ALA A 220 -15.17 -19.27 -5.70
CA ALA A 220 -13.97 -19.64 -4.95
C ALA A 220 -14.24 -20.78 -3.95
N ILE A 221 -15.35 -20.73 -3.21
CA ILE A 221 -15.74 -21.78 -2.27
C ILE A 221 -16.07 -23.08 -3.01
N ALA A 222 -16.78 -23.01 -4.15
CA ALA A 222 -17.09 -24.19 -4.95
C ALA A 222 -15.82 -24.88 -5.49
N ARG A 223 -14.81 -24.09 -5.88
CA ARG A 223 -13.53 -24.58 -6.40
C ARG A 223 -12.67 -25.25 -5.32
N HIS A 224 -12.58 -24.62 -4.15
CA HIS A 224 -11.61 -25.02 -3.13
C HIS A 224 -12.19 -25.83 -1.99
N GLN A 225 -13.51 -25.80 -1.77
CA GLN A 225 -14.19 -26.49 -0.66
C GLN A 225 -13.43 -26.37 0.68
N PRO A 226 -13.19 -25.14 1.18
CA PRO A 226 -12.38 -24.94 2.37
C PRO A 226 -13.15 -25.25 3.66
N ASP A 227 -12.43 -25.67 4.70
CA ASP A 227 -12.95 -25.73 6.07
C ASP A 227 -12.76 -24.39 6.79
N ILE A 228 -11.73 -23.63 6.36
CA ILE A 228 -11.32 -22.37 6.97
C ILE A 228 -11.04 -21.35 5.87
N VAL A 229 -11.58 -20.14 6.02
CA VAL A 229 -11.31 -18.98 5.18
C VAL A 229 -10.58 -17.91 5.99
N LEU A 230 -9.40 -17.52 5.53
CA LEU A 230 -8.61 -16.43 6.10
C LEU A 230 -8.83 -15.17 5.28
N LEU A 231 -9.23 -14.09 5.94
CA LEU A 231 -9.35 -12.76 5.34
C LEU A 231 -8.25 -11.86 5.92
N SER A 232 -7.26 -11.55 5.08
CA SER A 232 -6.20 -10.61 5.43
C SER A 232 -6.60 -9.21 4.98
N VAL A 233 -6.84 -8.31 5.93
CA VAL A 233 -7.28 -6.93 5.71
C VAL A 233 -6.10 -6.01 5.99
N PRO A 234 -5.37 -5.56 4.95
CA PRO A 234 -4.19 -4.73 5.15
C PRO A 234 -4.50 -3.29 5.52
N PHE A 235 -5.66 -2.78 5.09
CA PHE A 235 -6.00 -1.36 5.20
C PHE A 235 -7.51 -1.18 5.46
N PRO A 236 -7.97 -0.06 6.09
CA PRO A 236 -9.37 0.13 6.48
C PRO A 236 -10.46 -0.02 5.38
N GLY A 237 -10.11 0.19 4.14
CA GLY A 237 -10.98 0.29 2.95
C GLY A 237 -11.30 -1.07 2.35
N SER A 238 -10.52 -2.09 2.70
CA SER A 238 -10.87 -3.48 2.38
C SER A 238 -11.73 -4.13 3.48
N VAL A 239 -11.98 -3.43 4.61
CA VAL A 239 -12.79 -3.95 5.72
C VAL A 239 -14.21 -4.25 5.26
N TYR A 240 -14.89 -3.31 4.59
CA TYR A 240 -16.27 -3.52 4.13
C TYR A 240 -16.38 -4.78 3.26
N ALA A 241 -15.48 -4.92 2.28
CA ALA A 241 -15.49 -6.06 1.38
C ALA A 241 -15.17 -7.38 2.12
N ALA A 242 -14.24 -7.37 3.07
CA ALA A 242 -13.96 -8.54 3.91
C ALA A 242 -15.18 -8.97 4.72
N PHE A 243 -15.94 -8.04 5.31
CA PHE A 243 -17.18 -8.35 6.01
C PHE A 243 -18.27 -8.85 5.05
N ARG A 244 -18.38 -8.33 3.82
CA ARG A 244 -19.32 -8.85 2.80
C ARG A 244 -18.98 -10.28 2.36
N ILE A 245 -17.69 -10.59 2.21
CA ILE A 245 -17.21 -11.96 1.94
C ILE A 245 -17.62 -12.89 3.10
N ALA A 246 -17.30 -12.51 4.34
CA ALA A 246 -17.65 -13.28 5.52
C ALA A 246 -19.17 -13.45 5.69
N GLN A 247 -19.96 -12.40 5.45
CA GLN A 247 -21.43 -12.44 5.47
C GLN A 247 -21.98 -13.46 4.48
N THR A 248 -21.45 -13.48 3.25
CA THR A 248 -21.82 -14.45 2.22
C THR A 248 -21.51 -15.87 2.67
N ILE A 249 -20.31 -16.08 3.23
CA ILE A 249 -19.88 -17.39 3.71
C ILE A 249 -20.77 -17.86 4.85
N LYS A 250 -21.06 -17.01 5.85
CA LYS A 250 -21.92 -17.35 6.99
C LYS A 250 -23.35 -17.66 6.58
N ALA A 251 -23.90 -16.96 5.59
CA ALA A 251 -25.25 -17.19 5.10
C ALA A 251 -25.40 -18.53 4.37
N ARG A 252 -24.38 -18.99 3.63
CA ARG A 252 -24.46 -20.18 2.77
C ARG A 252 -23.77 -21.41 3.32
N TRP A 253 -22.67 -21.22 4.03
CA TRP A 253 -21.80 -22.27 4.57
C TRP A 253 -21.41 -21.96 6.03
N PRO A 254 -22.38 -21.97 6.97
CA PRO A 254 -22.13 -21.61 8.37
C PRO A 254 -21.09 -22.52 9.08
N ALA A 255 -20.80 -23.69 8.51
CA ALA A 255 -19.78 -24.61 9.01
C ALA A 255 -18.33 -24.15 8.71
N ILE A 256 -18.14 -23.33 7.67
CA ILE A 256 -16.81 -22.79 7.32
C ILE A 256 -16.39 -21.80 8.40
N ARG A 257 -15.19 -22.00 8.93
CA ARG A 257 -14.59 -21.09 9.90
C ARG A 257 -13.98 -19.90 9.18
N THR A 258 -14.27 -18.71 9.66
CA THR A 258 -13.86 -17.43 9.08
C THR A 258 -12.94 -16.74 10.07
N VAL A 259 -11.76 -16.33 9.60
CA VAL A 259 -10.71 -15.74 10.44
C VAL A 259 -10.32 -14.40 9.84
N LEU A 260 -10.30 -13.36 10.68
CA LEU A 260 -9.87 -12.01 10.31
C LEU A 260 -8.46 -11.74 10.83
N GLY A 261 -7.57 -11.21 9.98
CA GLY A 261 -6.22 -10.79 10.35
C GLY A 261 -5.70 -9.70 9.41
N GLY A 262 -4.43 -9.30 9.55
CA GLY A 262 -3.77 -8.33 8.68
C GLY A 262 -3.54 -6.96 9.33
N GLY A 263 -2.96 -6.03 8.56
CA GLY A 263 -2.53 -4.71 9.04
C GLY A 263 -3.60 -3.97 9.83
N PHE A 264 -4.81 -3.84 9.28
CA PHE A 264 -5.93 -3.17 9.94
C PHE A 264 -6.29 -3.80 11.29
N VAL A 265 -6.16 -5.11 11.42
CA VAL A 265 -6.44 -5.79 12.68
C VAL A 265 -5.34 -5.47 13.71
N ASN A 266 -4.09 -5.44 13.25
CA ASN A 266 -2.91 -5.19 14.06
C ASN A 266 -2.81 -3.75 14.57
N THR A 267 -3.40 -2.79 13.86
CA THR A 267 -3.41 -1.39 14.27
C THR A 267 -4.74 -1.00 14.92
N GLU A 268 -5.89 -1.24 14.29
CA GLU A 268 -7.17 -0.68 14.74
C GLU A 268 -7.92 -1.54 15.78
N LEU A 269 -7.79 -2.87 15.74
CA LEU A 269 -8.67 -3.78 16.49
C LEU A 269 -8.06 -4.34 17.79
N ARG A 270 -6.96 -3.78 18.28
CA ARG A 270 -6.26 -4.28 19.48
C ARG A 270 -7.03 -4.17 20.79
N GLU A 271 -8.01 -3.26 20.86
CA GLU A 271 -8.88 -3.07 22.02
C GLU A 271 -10.35 -3.47 21.71
N LEU A 272 -10.55 -4.38 20.75
CA LEU A 272 -11.87 -4.77 20.27
C LEU A 272 -12.78 -5.26 21.42
N LYS A 273 -13.97 -4.64 21.51
CA LYS A 273 -15.07 -5.02 22.42
C LYS A 273 -16.39 -5.29 21.70
N GLU A 274 -16.43 -5.07 20.39
CA GLU A 274 -17.64 -5.22 19.57
C GLU A 274 -17.95 -6.68 19.26
N ALA A 275 -18.93 -7.25 19.97
CA ALA A 275 -19.35 -8.64 19.79
C ALA A 275 -20.03 -8.91 18.43
N ARG A 276 -20.61 -7.90 17.76
CA ARG A 276 -21.23 -8.06 16.44
C ARG A 276 -20.24 -8.39 15.33
N VAL A 277 -18.94 -8.11 15.51
CA VAL A 277 -17.91 -8.56 14.56
C VAL A 277 -17.93 -10.09 14.44
N PHE A 278 -18.23 -10.79 15.53
CA PHE A 278 -18.29 -12.25 15.57
C PHE A 278 -19.57 -12.85 14.98
N ASP A 279 -20.49 -12.03 14.46
CA ASP A 279 -21.56 -12.51 13.57
C ASP A 279 -21.03 -12.86 12.18
N TYR A 280 -19.85 -12.32 11.82
CA TYR A 280 -19.20 -12.51 10.54
C TYR A 280 -17.97 -13.41 10.65
N PHE A 281 -17.20 -13.27 11.74
CA PHE A 281 -15.94 -13.99 11.95
C PHE A 281 -15.99 -14.90 13.18
N ASP A 282 -15.42 -16.10 13.09
CA ASP A 282 -15.29 -16.97 14.26
C ASP A 282 -14.10 -16.58 15.14
N PHE A 283 -13.02 -16.10 14.51
CA PHE A 283 -11.76 -15.76 15.17
C PHE A 283 -11.15 -14.51 14.56
N ILE A 284 -10.41 -13.76 15.37
CA ILE A 284 -9.60 -12.61 14.92
C ILE A 284 -8.20 -12.77 15.50
N THR A 285 -7.17 -12.74 14.67
CA THR A 285 -5.78 -12.96 15.09
C THR A 285 -4.93 -11.70 14.91
N LEU A 286 -4.02 -11.45 15.84
CA LEU A 286 -3.06 -10.33 15.79
C LEU A 286 -1.63 -10.78 15.42
N ASP A 287 -0.83 -9.80 14.99
CA ASP A 287 0.58 -9.86 14.61
C ASP A 287 0.86 -10.72 13.37
N ASP A 288 1.96 -11.47 13.35
CA ASP A 288 2.51 -12.12 12.15
C ASP A 288 1.63 -13.24 11.58
N GLY A 289 0.69 -13.76 12.38
CA GLY A 289 -0.29 -14.74 11.93
C GLY A 289 0.23 -16.18 11.90
N GLU A 290 1.52 -16.46 11.67
CA GLU A 290 2.03 -17.84 11.60
C GLU A 290 1.75 -18.61 12.88
N LYS A 291 2.17 -18.08 14.04
CA LYS A 291 1.95 -18.73 15.34
C LYS A 291 0.45 -18.76 15.73
N PRO A 292 -0.30 -17.64 15.69
CA PRO A 292 -1.74 -17.65 15.94
C PRO A 292 -2.51 -18.65 15.10
N LEU A 293 -2.20 -18.77 13.81
CA LEU A 293 -2.87 -19.71 12.91
C LEU A 293 -2.53 -21.16 13.25
N LEU A 294 -1.27 -21.50 13.56
CA LEU A 294 -0.96 -22.87 14.01
C LEU A 294 -1.73 -23.25 15.28
N ALA A 295 -1.78 -22.34 16.26
CA ALA A 295 -2.57 -22.55 17.47
C ALA A 295 -4.06 -22.74 17.15
N LEU A 296 -4.60 -21.92 16.24
CA LEU A 296 -6.00 -22.01 15.83
C LEU A 296 -6.31 -23.32 15.09
N LEU A 297 -5.42 -23.77 14.21
CA LEU A 297 -5.57 -25.04 13.48
C LEU A 297 -5.57 -26.24 14.43
N GLU A 298 -4.66 -26.25 15.42
CA GLU A 298 -4.66 -27.27 16.47
C GLU A 298 -5.95 -27.25 17.29
N HIS A 299 -6.48 -26.06 17.59
CA HIS A 299 -7.72 -25.90 18.32
C HIS A 299 -8.92 -26.48 17.53
N LEU A 300 -9.02 -26.14 16.25
CA LEU A 300 -10.09 -26.62 15.37
C LEU A 300 -10.01 -28.14 15.14
N GLN A 301 -8.83 -28.74 15.30
CA GLN A 301 -8.63 -30.20 15.29
C GLN A 301 -8.89 -30.88 16.65
N GLY A 302 -9.27 -30.12 17.68
CA GLY A 302 -9.49 -30.64 19.05
C GLY A 302 -8.21 -30.98 19.81
N LYS A 303 -7.04 -30.58 19.30
CA LYS A 303 -5.71 -30.83 19.92
C LYS A 303 -5.33 -29.75 20.93
N ARG A 304 -6.00 -28.59 20.89
CA ARG A 304 -5.74 -27.43 21.75
C ARG A 304 -7.05 -26.85 22.27
N SER A 305 -7.10 -26.46 23.54
CA SER A 305 -8.25 -25.77 24.13
C SER A 305 -8.29 -24.30 23.71
N THR A 306 -9.48 -23.68 23.72
CA THR A 306 -9.65 -22.26 23.41
C THR A 306 -8.77 -21.36 24.29
N SER A 307 -8.64 -21.70 25.58
CA SER A 307 -7.80 -20.98 26.55
C SER A 307 -6.29 -20.99 26.22
N ARG A 308 -5.86 -21.81 25.26
CA ARG A 308 -4.46 -21.94 24.82
C ARG A 308 -4.22 -21.33 23.43
N LEU A 309 -5.18 -20.58 22.89
CA LEU A 309 -4.96 -19.81 21.66
C LEU A 309 -3.91 -18.71 21.88
N VAL A 310 -3.26 -18.30 20.79
CA VAL A 310 -2.20 -17.28 20.81
C VAL A 310 -2.73 -16.04 20.09
N ARG A 311 -2.71 -14.89 20.77
CA ARG A 311 -3.12 -13.58 20.24
C ARG A 311 -4.42 -13.59 19.42
N THR A 312 -5.46 -14.21 19.98
CA THR A 312 -6.72 -14.45 19.28
C THR A 312 -7.88 -13.86 20.07
N PHE A 313 -8.72 -13.04 19.44
CA PHE A 313 -10.02 -12.70 19.99
C PHE A 313 -11.07 -13.75 19.61
N VAL A 314 -11.93 -14.05 20.58
CA VAL A 314 -13.08 -14.96 20.45
C VAL A 314 -14.32 -14.30 21.06
N ARG A 315 -15.50 -14.78 20.67
CA ARG A 315 -16.75 -14.49 21.39
C ARG A 315 -17.07 -15.62 22.35
N GLU A 316 -17.10 -15.30 23.64
CA GLU A 316 -17.43 -16.23 24.73
C GLU A 316 -18.49 -15.59 25.64
N ASP A 317 -19.58 -16.30 25.90
CA ASP A 317 -20.74 -15.80 26.67
C ASP A 317 -21.36 -14.49 26.13
N GLY A 318 -21.26 -14.26 24.81
CA GLY A 318 -21.77 -13.05 24.15
C GLY A 318 -20.81 -11.85 24.23
N GLU A 319 -19.67 -11.98 24.91
CA GLU A 319 -18.66 -10.94 25.05
C GLU A 319 -17.40 -11.26 24.25
N VAL A 320 -16.66 -10.23 23.87
CA VAL A 320 -15.36 -10.37 23.22
C VAL A 320 -14.30 -10.66 24.28
N ARG A 321 -13.54 -11.74 24.10
CA ARG A 321 -12.40 -12.09 24.97
C ARG A 321 -11.13 -12.21 24.15
N TYR A 322 -10.07 -11.58 24.63
CA TYR A 322 -8.73 -11.72 24.09
C TYR A 322 -8.01 -12.88 24.79
N ILE A 323 -7.59 -13.88 24.02
CA ILE A 323 -6.85 -15.04 24.53
C ILE A 323 -5.42 -14.98 24.02
N ASN A 324 -4.47 -15.07 24.95
CA ASN A 324 -3.05 -15.01 24.62
C ASN A 324 -2.21 -15.93 25.50
N MET A 325 -2.10 -17.19 25.10
CA MET A 325 -1.11 -18.11 25.65
C MET A 325 0.29 -17.66 25.24
N MET A 326 1.16 -17.47 26.23
CA MET A 326 2.55 -17.11 25.97
C MET A 326 3.31 -18.27 25.34
N GLU A 327 3.63 -18.11 24.06
CA GLU A 327 4.48 -19.01 23.28
C GLU A 327 5.47 -18.19 22.46
N ALA A 328 6.66 -18.75 22.23
CA ALA A 328 7.64 -18.14 21.33
C ALA A 328 7.11 -18.12 19.90
N ASP A 329 7.29 -16.99 19.23
CA ASP A 329 6.95 -16.82 17.82
C ASP A 329 7.78 -17.71 16.89
N ILE A 330 7.33 -17.83 15.64
CA ILE A 330 8.11 -18.51 14.61
C ILE A 330 9.31 -17.62 14.26
N PRO A 331 10.56 -18.11 14.35
CA PRO A 331 11.71 -17.35 13.91
C PRO A 331 11.63 -17.02 12.43
N PHE A 332 12.04 -15.81 12.02
CA PHE A 332 12.01 -15.38 10.62
C PHE A 332 12.77 -16.31 9.65
N GLU A 333 13.79 -17.02 10.12
CA GLU A 333 14.49 -18.06 9.36
C GLU A 333 13.56 -19.24 8.97
N GLU A 334 12.56 -19.54 9.81
CA GLU A 334 11.71 -20.74 9.75
C GLU A 334 10.30 -20.49 9.17
N VAL A 335 9.98 -19.27 8.75
CA VAL A 335 8.67 -18.94 8.13
C VAL A 335 8.51 -19.52 6.72
N GLY A 336 9.61 -20.00 6.12
CA GLY A 336 9.61 -20.60 4.78
C GLY A 336 9.60 -19.56 3.66
N THR A 337 9.30 -20.03 2.44
CA THR A 337 9.26 -19.21 1.23
C THR A 337 7.81 -18.84 0.91
N PRO A 338 7.49 -17.57 0.62
CA PRO A 338 6.17 -17.20 0.09
C PRO A 338 5.92 -17.88 -1.26
N THR A 339 4.66 -18.14 -1.56
CA THR A 339 4.24 -18.79 -2.83
C THR A 339 3.18 -17.94 -3.52
N TRP A 340 3.33 -17.74 -4.82
CA TRP A 340 2.38 -17.08 -5.70
C TRP A 340 1.52 -18.10 -6.46
N ASP A 341 1.75 -19.39 -6.27
CA ASP A 341 0.88 -20.44 -6.79
C ASP A 341 -0.57 -20.23 -6.31
N GLY A 342 -1.51 -20.32 -7.25
CA GLY A 342 -2.92 -20.00 -7.05
C GLY A 342 -3.30 -18.53 -7.35
N LEU A 343 -2.33 -17.62 -7.51
CA LEU A 343 -2.58 -16.23 -7.90
C LEU A 343 -2.41 -16.04 -9.42
N PRO A 344 -3.27 -15.26 -10.08
CA PRO A 344 -3.23 -15.08 -11.54
C PRO A 344 -2.16 -14.05 -11.94
N ILE A 345 -0.90 -14.42 -11.79
CA ILE A 345 0.26 -13.51 -11.88
C ILE A 345 0.45 -12.85 -13.26
N ASP A 346 -0.20 -13.35 -14.31
CA ASP A 346 -0.25 -12.85 -15.69
C ASP A 346 -1.43 -11.90 -15.97
N ARG A 347 -2.27 -11.63 -14.96
CA ARG A 347 -3.50 -10.83 -15.09
C ARG A 347 -3.51 -9.53 -14.30
N TYR A 348 -2.43 -9.19 -13.58
CA TYR A 348 -2.32 -7.90 -12.90
C TYR A 348 -2.12 -6.74 -13.88
N LEU A 349 -2.57 -5.55 -13.50
CA LEU A 349 -2.57 -4.36 -14.36
C LEU A 349 -1.33 -3.50 -14.13
N SER A 350 -0.62 -3.15 -15.20
CA SER A 350 0.50 -2.19 -15.16
C SER A 350 -0.04 -0.78 -15.38
N LEU A 351 -0.29 -0.07 -14.28
CA LEU A 351 -0.89 1.27 -14.28
C LEU A 351 0.18 2.35 -14.20
N LEU A 352 -0.08 3.53 -14.75
CA LEU A 352 0.87 4.64 -14.75
C LEU A 352 0.19 5.97 -14.43
N ASP A 353 0.11 6.29 -13.14
CA ASP A 353 -0.49 7.53 -12.64
C ASP A 353 0.45 8.74 -12.78
N MET A 354 1.75 8.55 -12.57
CA MET A 354 2.76 9.59 -12.65
C MET A 354 3.92 9.18 -13.56
N LEU A 355 4.47 10.16 -14.27
CA LEU A 355 5.51 9.95 -15.29
C LEU A 355 6.93 9.87 -14.72
N ASN A 356 7.10 10.12 -13.41
CA ASN A 356 8.36 10.05 -12.69
C ASN A 356 8.89 8.58 -12.63
N PRO A 357 10.14 8.30 -13.06
CA PRO A 357 10.70 6.94 -13.12
C PRO A 357 10.63 6.17 -11.80
N MET A 358 10.84 6.85 -10.67
CA MET A 358 10.77 6.23 -9.35
C MET A 358 9.34 5.81 -9.02
N HIS A 359 8.35 6.66 -9.33
CA HIS A 359 6.93 6.37 -9.08
C HIS A 359 6.43 5.15 -9.85
N ARG A 360 7.03 4.84 -11.01
CA ARG A 360 6.69 3.66 -11.81
C ARG A 360 6.90 2.36 -11.04
N LEU A 361 7.88 2.30 -10.14
CA LEU A 361 8.16 1.08 -9.38
C LEU A 361 6.97 0.63 -8.50
N TRP A 362 6.07 1.55 -8.13
CA TRP A 362 4.88 1.21 -7.37
C TRP A 362 3.65 0.84 -8.22
N SER A 363 3.60 1.26 -9.49
CA SER A 363 2.38 1.15 -10.31
C SER A 363 2.57 0.33 -11.60
N ASP A 364 3.76 0.38 -12.19
CA ASP A 364 4.12 -0.27 -13.44
C ASP A 364 4.75 -1.65 -13.17
N GLY A 365 4.10 -2.69 -13.69
CA GLY A 365 4.53 -4.06 -13.55
C GLY A 365 4.32 -4.69 -12.17
N ARG A 366 4.71 -5.96 -12.10
CA ARG A 366 4.63 -6.81 -10.90
C ARG A 366 6.02 -6.95 -10.29
N TRP A 367 6.09 -6.87 -8.96
CA TRP A 367 7.31 -7.10 -8.19
C TRP A 367 7.10 -8.26 -7.23
N ASN A 368 7.99 -9.23 -7.24
CA ASN A 368 8.00 -10.27 -6.21
C ASN A 368 8.31 -9.61 -4.85
N LYS A 369 7.41 -9.78 -3.89
CA LYS A 369 7.54 -9.19 -2.56
C LYS A 369 8.32 -10.14 -1.66
N LEU A 370 9.40 -9.66 -1.07
CA LEU A 370 10.19 -10.41 -0.09
C LEU A 370 10.60 -9.47 1.04
N THR A 371 10.91 -10.02 2.21
CA THR A 371 11.44 -9.26 3.34
C THR A 371 12.87 -9.72 3.60
N VAL A 372 13.79 -8.79 3.85
CA VAL A 372 15.20 -9.09 4.18
C VAL A 372 15.34 -9.38 5.68
N ALA A 373 14.61 -8.65 6.51
CA ALA A 373 14.53 -8.82 7.96
C ALA A 373 13.12 -8.49 8.49
N HIS A 374 12.67 -9.28 9.46
CA HIS A 374 11.42 -9.03 10.17
C HIS A 374 11.62 -7.93 11.23
N GLY A 375 10.63 -7.05 11.39
CA GLY A 375 10.65 -5.91 12.30
C GLY A 375 11.66 -4.80 11.94
N CYS A 376 11.78 -3.79 12.81
CA CYS A 376 12.67 -2.65 12.60
C CYS A 376 13.86 -2.67 13.58
N TYR A 377 15.08 -2.73 13.06
CA TYR A 377 16.30 -2.70 13.88
C TYR A 377 16.51 -1.37 14.64
N TRP A 378 15.89 -0.27 14.17
CA TRP A 378 16.04 1.05 14.80
C TRP A 378 15.12 1.25 16.01
N LYS A 379 13.84 0.86 15.89
CA LYS A 379 12.80 0.85 16.95
C LYS A 379 12.73 2.06 17.90
N LYS A 380 13.11 3.24 17.43
CA LYS A 380 13.19 4.46 18.25
C LYS A 380 12.40 5.65 17.72
N CYS A 381 11.93 5.60 16.47
CA CYS A 381 11.16 6.68 15.88
C CYS A 381 9.91 6.95 16.71
N SER A 382 9.69 8.21 17.12
CA SER A 382 8.56 8.55 17.99
C SER A 382 7.21 8.60 17.28
N PHE A 383 7.20 8.65 15.95
CA PHE A 383 5.99 8.66 15.12
C PHE A 383 5.60 7.26 14.61
N CYS A 384 6.49 6.27 14.70
CA CYS A 384 6.21 4.92 14.21
C CYS A 384 5.54 4.09 15.32
N ASP A 385 4.78 3.07 14.92
CA ASP A 385 4.12 2.10 15.80
C ASP A 385 5.09 1.07 16.39
N VAL A 386 6.29 1.51 16.80
CA VAL A 386 7.39 0.65 17.30
C VAL A 386 7.06 -0.11 18.58
N THR A 387 5.90 0.15 19.19
CA THR A 387 5.40 -0.53 20.38
C THR A 387 4.58 -1.76 20.03
N LEU A 388 4.23 -1.95 18.75
CA LEU A 388 3.60 -3.16 18.26
C LEU A 388 4.63 -4.30 18.19
N ASP A 389 4.24 -5.49 18.65
CA ASP A 389 5.14 -6.64 18.80
C ASP A 389 5.82 -7.00 17.47
N TYR A 390 5.07 -7.08 16.37
CA TYR A 390 5.60 -7.43 15.04
C TYR A 390 6.57 -6.39 14.45
N ILE A 391 6.53 -5.13 14.91
CA ILE A 391 7.48 -4.08 14.48
C ILE A 391 8.72 -4.10 15.39
N SER A 392 8.51 -4.28 16.70
CA SER A 392 9.58 -4.23 17.71
C SER A 392 10.50 -5.46 17.69
N ARG A 393 9.97 -6.61 17.22
CA ARG A 393 10.68 -7.88 17.11
C ARG A 393 11.56 -7.91 15.85
N TYR A 394 12.82 -7.51 16.02
CA TYR A 394 13.79 -7.57 14.94
C TYR A 394 14.45 -8.95 14.83
N GLU A 395 14.27 -9.60 13.68
CA GLU A 395 14.87 -10.89 13.34
C GLU A 395 15.40 -10.88 11.90
N THR A 396 16.53 -11.55 11.68
CA THR A 396 17.16 -11.68 10.36
C THR A 396 17.15 -13.12 9.90
N ALA A 397 17.14 -13.32 8.58
CA ALA A 397 17.47 -14.61 7.99
C ALA A 397 18.91 -14.61 7.45
N SER A 398 19.51 -15.78 7.24
CA SER A 398 20.81 -15.87 6.59
C SER A 398 20.73 -15.41 5.12
N ALA A 399 21.81 -14.84 4.59
CA ALA A 399 21.86 -14.45 3.18
C ALA A 399 21.65 -15.64 2.24
N SER A 400 22.18 -16.82 2.59
CA SER A 400 21.92 -18.07 1.87
C SER A 400 20.43 -18.35 1.76
N THR A 401 19.72 -18.32 2.89
CA THR A 401 18.28 -18.58 2.94
C THR A 401 17.48 -17.55 2.15
N LEU A 402 17.87 -16.26 2.21
CA LEU A 402 17.22 -15.23 1.39
C LEU A 402 17.44 -15.48 -0.11
N VAL A 403 18.63 -15.87 -0.53
CA VAL A 403 18.90 -16.19 -1.94
C VAL A 403 18.22 -17.50 -2.36
N ASP A 404 18.15 -18.51 -1.49
CA ASP A 404 17.37 -19.74 -1.74
C ASP A 404 15.88 -19.41 -1.98
N ARG A 405 15.32 -18.49 -1.17
CA ARG A 405 13.95 -17.97 -1.35
C ARG A 405 13.82 -17.23 -2.68
N ILE A 406 14.77 -16.36 -3.02
CA ILE A 406 14.78 -15.62 -4.31
C ILE A 406 14.79 -16.59 -5.50
N GLU A 407 15.68 -17.59 -5.50
CA GLU A 407 15.78 -18.58 -6.58
C GLU A 407 14.48 -19.40 -6.73
N ALA A 408 13.88 -19.82 -5.61
CA ALA A 408 12.59 -20.52 -5.62
C ALA A 408 11.46 -19.66 -6.20
N ILE A 409 11.42 -18.37 -5.85
CA ILE A 409 10.42 -17.43 -6.35
C ILE A 409 10.61 -17.14 -7.84
N ILE A 410 11.86 -17.02 -8.30
CA ILE A 410 12.17 -16.88 -9.74
C ILE A 410 11.71 -18.13 -10.49
N ALA A 411 11.99 -19.32 -9.95
CA ALA A 411 11.59 -20.59 -10.57
C ALA A 411 10.06 -20.74 -10.65
N GLU A 412 9.33 -20.32 -9.62
CA GLU A 412 7.86 -20.36 -9.60
C GLU A 412 7.24 -19.33 -10.55
N THR A 413 7.78 -18.11 -10.56
CA THR A 413 7.10 -16.97 -11.16
C THR A 413 7.64 -16.52 -12.52
N GLY A 414 8.83 -16.99 -12.89
CA GLY A 414 9.57 -16.56 -14.09
C GLY A 414 10.06 -15.11 -14.05
N GLN A 415 9.96 -14.42 -12.91
CA GLN A 415 10.32 -13.00 -12.79
C GLN A 415 11.50 -12.77 -11.84
N THR A 416 12.38 -11.85 -12.21
CA THR A 416 13.61 -11.49 -11.48
C THR A 416 13.50 -10.13 -10.77
N GLY A 417 12.35 -9.45 -10.83
CA GLY A 417 12.11 -8.19 -10.14
C GLY A 417 11.63 -8.40 -8.70
N PHE A 418 12.30 -7.78 -7.73
CA PHE A 418 11.94 -7.85 -6.31
C PHE A 418 11.67 -6.48 -5.69
N HIS A 419 10.66 -6.41 -4.82
CA HIS A 419 10.44 -5.29 -3.92
C HIS A 419 10.58 -5.76 -2.48
N PHE A 420 11.60 -5.26 -1.79
CA PHE A 420 11.84 -5.57 -0.39
C PHE A 420 10.95 -4.71 0.53
N VAL A 421 10.02 -5.37 1.21
CA VAL A 421 8.93 -4.76 2.00
C VAL A 421 9.26 -4.61 3.50
N ASP A 422 10.54 -4.52 3.83
CA ASP A 422 11.03 -4.30 5.19
C ASP A 422 10.54 -2.97 5.79
N GLU A 423 10.35 -2.94 7.11
CA GLU A 423 10.17 -1.69 7.87
C GLU A 423 11.36 -0.73 7.66
N ALA A 424 12.57 -1.30 7.68
CA ALA A 424 13.80 -0.67 7.24
C ALA A 424 14.85 -1.76 7.00
N ALA A 425 15.20 -2.03 5.75
CA ALA A 425 16.15 -3.06 5.38
C ALA A 425 17.54 -2.76 5.99
N PRO A 426 18.13 -3.67 6.80
CA PRO A 426 19.37 -3.40 7.51
C PRO A 426 20.58 -3.36 6.56
N PRO A 427 21.48 -2.35 6.64
CA PRO A 427 22.63 -2.25 5.73
C PRO A 427 23.55 -3.48 5.74
N LYS A 428 23.76 -4.07 6.92
CA LYS A 428 24.57 -5.28 7.08
C LYS A 428 23.95 -6.48 6.35
N MET A 429 22.63 -6.62 6.40
CA MET A 429 21.93 -7.71 5.72
C MET A 429 21.87 -7.48 4.22
N LEU A 430 21.65 -6.24 3.77
CA LEU A 430 21.72 -5.88 2.36
C LEU A 430 23.11 -6.16 1.76
N ARG A 431 24.19 -5.85 2.49
CA ARG A 431 25.56 -6.24 2.09
C ARG A 431 25.69 -7.75 1.91
N ALA A 432 25.30 -8.52 2.93
CA ALA A 432 25.43 -9.97 2.89
C ALA A 432 24.59 -10.60 1.77
N LEU A 433 23.39 -10.07 1.53
CA LEU A 433 22.52 -10.47 0.42
C LEU A 433 23.17 -10.15 -0.94
N ALA A 434 23.71 -8.93 -1.10
CA ALA A 434 24.39 -8.52 -2.33
C ALA A 434 25.61 -9.41 -2.64
N GLU A 435 26.45 -9.67 -1.64
CA GLU A 435 27.61 -10.56 -1.76
C GLU A 435 27.19 -11.98 -2.15
N GLU A 436 26.11 -12.50 -1.56
CA GLU A 436 25.62 -13.85 -1.86
C GLU A 436 25.00 -13.95 -3.26
N LEU A 437 24.23 -12.94 -3.70
CA LEU A 437 23.69 -12.85 -5.07
C LEU A 437 24.82 -12.88 -6.10
N LEU A 438 25.85 -12.05 -5.90
CA LEU A 438 27.02 -11.99 -6.78
C LEU A 438 27.81 -13.30 -6.76
N ARG A 439 28.02 -13.90 -5.58
CA ARG A 439 28.74 -15.18 -5.43
C ARG A 439 28.05 -16.31 -6.19
N ARG A 440 26.70 -16.34 -6.19
CA ARG A 440 25.91 -17.35 -6.91
C ARG A 440 25.61 -16.99 -8.36
N ASN A 441 25.94 -15.77 -8.80
CA ASN A 441 25.54 -15.20 -10.10
C ASN A 441 24.01 -15.16 -10.29
N VAL A 442 23.26 -14.94 -9.20
CA VAL A 442 21.80 -14.78 -9.26
C VAL A 442 21.50 -13.33 -9.62
N SER A 443 21.02 -13.12 -10.86
CA SER A 443 20.74 -11.78 -11.39
C SER A 443 19.29 -11.38 -11.12
N ILE A 444 19.10 -10.34 -10.30
CA ILE A 444 17.79 -9.74 -10.01
C ILE A 444 17.84 -8.23 -10.19
N SER A 445 16.67 -7.61 -10.29
CA SER A 445 16.52 -6.16 -10.09
C SER A 445 15.67 -5.93 -8.86
N TRP A 446 16.13 -5.08 -7.94
CA TRP A 446 15.42 -4.89 -6.68
C TRP A 446 15.40 -3.45 -6.21
N TRP A 447 14.37 -3.14 -5.44
CA TRP A 447 14.24 -1.90 -4.71
C TRP A 447 13.60 -2.15 -3.34
N GLY A 448 13.77 -1.23 -2.40
CA GLY A 448 13.23 -1.42 -1.05
C GLY A 448 13.29 -0.20 -0.16
N ASN A 449 12.83 -0.38 1.07
CA ASN A 449 12.77 0.67 2.09
C ASN A 449 13.99 0.59 3.02
N ILE A 450 14.68 1.71 3.23
CA ILE A 450 15.84 1.84 4.11
C ILE A 450 15.72 3.05 5.03
N ARG A 451 16.60 3.14 6.00
CA ARG A 451 16.88 4.37 6.75
C ARG A 451 18.20 4.96 6.25
N PHE A 452 18.21 6.26 5.89
CA PHE A 452 19.40 6.98 5.40
C PHE A 452 20.49 7.16 6.48
N GLU A 453 21.19 6.09 6.80
CA GLU A 453 22.19 6.04 7.85
C GLU A 453 23.63 5.97 7.34
N LYS A 454 24.58 6.37 8.19
CA LYS A 454 26.02 6.44 7.87
C LYS A 454 26.65 5.12 7.39
N SER A 455 26.01 3.98 7.65
CA SER A 455 26.49 2.66 7.22
C SER A 455 26.42 2.48 5.70
N PHE A 456 25.60 3.28 5.00
CA PHE A 456 25.56 3.36 3.54
C PHE A 456 26.70 4.25 3.03
N THR A 457 27.91 3.68 2.99
CA THR A 457 29.09 4.31 2.37
C THR A 457 28.99 4.22 0.84
N PRO A 458 29.75 5.05 0.08
CA PRO A 458 29.80 4.94 -1.38
C PRO A 458 30.09 3.51 -1.89
N GLU A 459 30.99 2.78 -1.23
CA GLU A 459 31.33 1.41 -1.59
C GLU A 459 30.18 0.44 -1.34
N LEU A 460 29.41 0.64 -0.27
CA LEU A 460 28.21 -0.16 -0.05
C LEU A 460 27.15 0.15 -1.10
N CYS A 461 26.88 1.43 -1.40
CA CYS A 461 25.91 1.83 -2.41
C CYS A 461 26.26 1.24 -3.78
N GLN A 462 27.54 1.27 -4.16
CA GLN A 462 28.05 0.64 -5.38
C GLN A 462 27.85 -0.88 -5.40
N LEU A 463 28.18 -1.58 -4.31
CA LEU A 463 27.94 -3.02 -4.17
C LEU A 463 26.45 -3.37 -4.29
N LEU A 464 25.57 -2.55 -3.72
CA LEU A 464 24.12 -2.75 -3.83
C LEU A 464 23.67 -2.59 -5.28
N ALA A 465 24.15 -1.55 -5.97
CA ALA A 465 23.86 -1.35 -7.40
C ALA A 465 24.35 -2.54 -8.24
N GLU A 466 25.56 -3.04 -8.01
CA GLU A 466 26.13 -4.21 -8.71
C GLU A 466 25.33 -5.49 -8.49
N SER A 467 24.73 -5.67 -7.32
CA SER A 467 23.83 -6.81 -7.02
C SER A 467 22.40 -6.62 -7.54
N GLY A 468 22.12 -5.51 -8.23
CA GLY A 468 20.84 -5.25 -8.89
C GLY A 468 19.92 -4.26 -8.19
N CYS A 469 20.41 -3.49 -7.21
CA CYS A 469 19.64 -2.40 -6.63
C CYS A 469 19.41 -1.30 -7.66
N ILE A 470 18.16 -1.04 -8.02
CA ILE A 470 17.79 0.02 -8.98
C ILE A 470 17.20 1.25 -8.30
N ALA A 471 16.67 1.07 -7.09
CA ALA A 471 16.10 2.15 -6.31
C ALA A 471 16.06 1.86 -4.82
N ILE A 472 16.08 2.92 -4.03
CA ILE A 472 15.80 2.88 -2.61
C ILE A 472 14.80 3.97 -2.23
N SER A 473 14.00 3.68 -1.22
CA SER A 473 13.12 4.65 -0.58
C SER A 473 13.50 4.75 0.89
N GLY A 474 13.47 5.95 1.45
CA GLY A 474 13.86 6.13 2.84
C GLY A 474 13.28 7.37 3.47
N GLY A 475 13.05 7.31 4.77
CA GLY A 475 12.53 8.44 5.54
C GLY A 475 13.60 9.50 5.81
N LEU A 476 13.45 10.67 5.18
CA LEU A 476 14.06 11.92 5.62
C LEU A 476 13.15 12.63 6.65
N GLU A 477 11.83 12.41 6.58
CA GLU A 477 10.80 13.01 7.43
C GLU A 477 10.78 14.54 7.34
N VAL A 478 11.14 15.25 8.41
CA VAL A 478 11.30 16.71 8.39
C VAL A 478 12.78 17.02 8.24
N ALA A 479 13.14 17.78 7.20
CA ALA A 479 14.47 18.35 7.08
C ALA A 479 14.64 19.53 8.08
N SER A 480 14.63 19.25 9.38
CA SER A 480 14.92 20.18 10.46
C SER A 480 15.57 19.39 11.60
N ASP A 481 16.83 19.69 11.92
CA ASP A 481 17.58 18.95 12.94
C ASP A 481 16.91 18.97 14.31
N ARG A 482 16.16 20.04 14.63
CA ARG A 482 15.37 20.13 15.85
C ARG A 482 14.30 19.04 15.88
N LEU A 483 13.55 18.90 14.79
CA LEU A 483 12.46 17.93 14.69
C LEU A 483 12.98 16.50 14.51
N LEU A 484 14.09 16.29 13.79
CA LEU A 484 14.74 14.98 13.69
C LEU A 484 15.22 14.44 15.06
N LYS A 485 15.72 15.33 15.93
CA LYS A 485 16.07 14.99 17.32
C LYS A 485 14.84 14.62 18.14
N LEU A 486 13.77 15.41 18.05
CA LEU A 486 12.51 15.13 18.74
C LEU A 486 11.88 13.82 18.24
N MET A 487 11.99 13.52 16.95
CA MET A 487 11.56 12.28 16.31
C MET A 487 12.41 11.06 16.71
N LYS A 488 13.57 11.27 17.33
CA LYS A 488 14.58 10.23 17.59
C LYS A 488 14.96 9.45 16.32
N LYS A 489 14.96 10.12 15.16
CA LYS A 489 15.29 9.50 13.85
C LYS A 489 16.75 9.08 13.77
N GLY A 490 17.64 9.78 14.48
CA GLY A 490 19.08 9.45 14.61
C GLY A 490 19.90 9.71 13.34
N VAL A 491 19.46 10.63 12.48
CA VAL A 491 20.15 11.09 11.26
C VAL A 491 20.18 12.61 11.25
N SER A 492 21.15 13.21 10.55
CA SER A 492 21.18 14.66 10.25
C SER A 492 20.96 14.90 8.76
N VAL A 493 20.58 16.13 8.38
CA VAL A 493 20.36 16.47 6.96
C VAL A 493 21.63 16.27 6.12
N GLU A 494 22.81 16.63 6.63
CA GLU A 494 24.09 16.44 5.94
C GLU A 494 24.42 14.96 5.73
N GLN A 495 24.08 14.10 6.70
CA GLN A 495 24.26 12.66 6.56
C GLN A 495 23.35 12.12 5.46
N VAL A 496 22.08 12.52 5.45
CA VAL A 496 21.15 12.08 4.41
C VAL A 496 21.62 12.55 3.03
N ALA A 497 22.07 13.80 2.91
CA ALA A 497 22.61 14.34 1.66
C ALA A 497 23.76 13.49 1.11
N ARG A 498 24.75 13.12 1.94
CA ARG A 498 25.86 12.26 1.50
C ARG A 498 25.42 10.85 1.11
N VAL A 499 24.51 10.23 1.87
CA VAL A 499 24.02 8.87 1.59
C VAL A 499 23.22 8.84 0.30
N THR A 500 22.32 9.81 0.12
CA THR A 500 21.46 9.92 -1.08
C THR A 500 22.27 10.27 -2.33
N GLN A 501 23.29 11.13 -2.21
CA GLN A 501 24.28 11.33 -3.27
C GLN A 501 25.00 10.02 -3.62
N SER A 502 25.48 9.26 -2.64
CA SER A 502 26.19 7.99 -2.88
C SER A 502 25.34 6.97 -3.64
N PHE A 503 24.04 6.89 -3.36
CA PHE A 503 23.12 6.06 -4.14
C PHE A 503 22.93 6.58 -5.56
N THR A 504 22.71 7.89 -5.71
CA THR A 504 22.54 8.50 -7.04
C THR A 504 23.79 8.31 -7.91
N GLU A 505 24.99 8.50 -7.35
CA GLU A 505 26.27 8.30 -8.06
C GLU A 505 26.50 6.84 -8.47
N ALA A 506 25.97 5.88 -7.69
CA ALA A 506 25.94 4.46 -8.04
C ALA A 506 24.84 4.11 -9.08
N GLY A 507 24.07 5.09 -9.56
CA GLY A 507 22.97 4.88 -10.51
C GLY A 507 21.67 4.38 -9.90
N VAL A 508 21.54 4.42 -8.57
CA VAL A 508 20.35 3.99 -7.83
C VAL A 508 19.40 5.17 -7.63
N LEU A 509 18.13 5.01 -8.02
CA LEU A 509 17.12 6.04 -7.79
C LEU A 509 16.79 6.18 -6.29
N VAL A 510 16.54 7.41 -5.87
CA VAL A 510 16.29 7.75 -4.47
C VAL A 510 14.92 8.42 -4.32
N HIS A 511 14.07 7.79 -3.51
CA HIS A 511 12.81 8.37 -3.04
C HIS A 511 12.90 8.78 -1.56
N ALA A 512 12.56 10.02 -1.26
CA ALA A 512 12.49 10.52 0.11
C ALA A 512 11.05 10.54 0.64
N TYR A 513 10.76 9.76 1.68
CA TYR A 513 9.57 9.99 2.49
C TYR A 513 9.80 11.22 3.36
N LEU A 514 8.89 12.19 3.23
CA LEU A 514 8.92 13.47 3.92
C LEU A 514 7.67 13.57 4.78
N MET A 515 7.79 14.25 5.91
CA MET A 515 6.72 14.42 6.88
C MET A 515 6.57 15.90 7.22
N TYR A 516 5.33 16.35 7.34
CA TYR A 516 5.00 17.64 7.93
C TYR A 516 3.86 17.46 8.93
N GLY A 517 3.81 18.33 9.92
CA GLY A 517 2.80 18.30 10.96
C GLY A 517 3.18 17.65 12.27
N PHE A 518 4.44 17.27 12.41
CA PHE A 518 4.91 16.67 13.63
C PHE A 518 4.75 17.65 14.81
N PRO A 519 4.48 17.17 16.04
CA PRO A 519 4.35 17.99 17.24
C PRO A 519 5.38 19.11 17.32
N THR A 520 4.89 20.31 17.61
CA THR A 520 5.63 21.58 17.72
C THR A 520 6.26 22.09 16.43
N GLN A 521 5.88 21.59 15.25
CA GLN A 521 6.40 22.11 13.99
C GLN A 521 5.87 23.53 13.73
N THR A 522 6.80 24.48 13.57
CA THR A 522 6.48 25.87 13.26
C THR A 522 6.42 26.11 11.75
N VAL A 523 5.79 27.21 11.32
CA VAL A 523 5.88 27.70 9.93
C VAL A 523 7.34 27.83 9.46
N GLN A 524 8.23 28.30 10.33
CA GLN A 524 9.65 28.44 10.00
C GLN A 524 10.31 27.07 9.73
N ASP A 525 10.01 26.04 10.53
CA ASP A 525 10.54 24.69 10.28
C ASP A 525 10.03 24.14 8.95
N THR A 526 8.79 24.43 8.57
CA THR A 526 8.24 24.00 7.28
C THR A 526 8.92 24.68 6.10
N VAL A 527 9.15 26.00 6.19
CA VAL A 527 9.87 26.75 5.15
C VAL A 527 11.32 26.27 5.03
N ASP A 528 12.00 26.05 6.16
CA ASP A 528 13.37 25.53 6.18
C ASP A 528 13.43 24.13 5.58
N ALA A 529 12.48 23.25 5.95
CA ALA A 529 12.39 21.90 5.39
C ALA A 529 12.20 21.91 3.86
N LEU A 530 11.36 22.80 3.34
CA LEU A 530 11.16 22.93 1.89
C LEU A 530 12.43 23.42 1.19
N GLU A 531 13.20 24.33 1.79
CA GLU A 531 14.48 24.79 1.25
C GLU A 531 15.54 23.68 1.21
N TYR A 532 15.63 22.83 2.24
CA TYR A 532 16.50 21.65 2.18
C TYR A 532 16.08 20.68 1.07
N VAL A 533 14.77 20.42 0.94
CA VAL A 533 14.25 19.55 -0.13
C VAL A 533 14.57 20.13 -1.50
N ARG A 534 14.37 21.45 -1.71
CA ARG A 534 14.77 22.14 -2.95
C ARG A 534 16.25 21.91 -3.25
N GLN A 535 17.13 22.14 -2.27
CA GLN A 535 18.57 21.93 -2.45
C GLN A 535 18.93 20.47 -2.76
N LEU A 536 18.25 19.48 -2.16
CA LEU A 536 18.48 18.06 -2.46
C LEU A 536 18.09 17.70 -3.91
N PHE A 537 17.01 18.27 -4.44
CA PHE A 537 16.67 18.12 -5.87
C PHE A 537 17.66 18.85 -6.77
N ASP A 538 18.04 20.08 -6.42
CA ASP A 538 18.98 20.93 -7.16
C ASP A 538 20.37 20.28 -7.28
N THR A 539 20.87 19.63 -6.22
CA THR A 539 22.13 18.87 -6.26
C THR A 539 21.99 17.45 -6.79
N GLY A 540 20.78 17.04 -7.20
CA GLY A 540 20.51 15.71 -7.73
C GLY A 540 20.61 14.58 -6.70
N CYS A 541 20.61 14.86 -5.39
CA CYS A 541 20.68 13.85 -4.35
C CYS A 541 19.45 12.92 -4.33
N ILE A 542 18.28 13.44 -4.72
CA ILE A 542 17.01 12.69 -4.76
C ILE A 542 16.30 12.91 -6.10
N GLN A 543 15.61 11.87 -6.60
CA GLN A 543 14.83 11.94 -7.84
C GLN A 543 13.33 12.01 -7.58
N SER A 544 12.93 11.76 -6.34
CA SER A 544 11.53 11.72 -5.94
C SER A 544 11.38 11.97 -4.45
N GLY A 545 10.24 12.52 -4.05
CA GLY A 545 9.84 12.51 -2.65
C GLY A 545 8.33 12.60 -2.51
N PHE A 546 7.83 12.40 -1.30
CA PHE A 546 6.41 12.53 -0.98
C PHE A 546 6.23 13.11 0.43
N PHE A 547 5.47 14.20 0.55
CA PHE A 547 5.10 14.78 1.84
C PHE A 547 3.82 14.14 2.40
N HIS A 548 3.96 13.41 3.50
CA HIS A 548 2.84 12.93 4.29
C HIS A 548 2.55 13.88 5.46
N ARG A 549 1.26 14.11 5.72
CA ARG A 549 0.81 14.73 6.98
C ARG A 549 1.04 13.73 8.10
N PHE A 550 1.67 14.16 9.19
CA PHE A 550 1.79 13.36 10.40
C PHE A 550 0.40 13.04 10.96
N ALA A 551 0.14 11.75 11.15
CA ALA A 551 -0.98 11.24 11.92
C ALA A 551 -0.44 10.67 13.24
N CYS A 552 -1.05 11.06 14.36
CA CYS A 552 -0.70 10.52 15.66
C CYS A 552 -1.49 9.23 15.89
N THR A 553 -0.81 8.11 16.08
CA THR A 553 -1.43 6.82 16.40
C THR A 553 -1.33 6.55 17.89
N VAL A 554 -2.27 5.79 18.45
CA VAL A 554 -2.27 5.37 19.87
C VAL A 554 -1.11 4.42 20.21
N HIS A 555 -0.45 3.85 19.20
CA HIS A 555 0.68 2.93 19.36
C HIS A 555 2.04 3.64 19.26
N SER A 556 2.09 4.83 18.66
CA SER A 556 3.34 5.59 18.57
C SER A 556 3.80 6.12 19.94
N PRO A 557 5.11 6.31 20.17
CA PRO A 557 5.58 6.99 21.38
C PRO A 557 4.97 8.39 21.60
N VAL A 558 4.63 9.12 20.52
CA VAL A 558 3.87 10.38 20.62
C VAL A 558 2.46 10.15 21.18
N GLY A 559 1.74 9.13 20.71
CA GLY A 559 0.42 8.79 21.22
C GLY A 559 0.42 8.24 22.64
N GLN A 560 1.51 7.63 23.09
CA GLN A 560 1.63 7.11 24.45
C GLN A 560 2.05 8.16 25.47
N ASN A 561 2.95 9.08 25.10
CA ASN A 561 3.52 10.09 25.99
C ASN A 561 3.48 11.49 25.33
N PRO A 562 2.29 12.02 24.98
CA PRO A 562 2.13 13.25 24.20
C PRO A 562 2.78 14.49 24.83
N GLU A 563 2.84 14.53 26.16
CA GLU A 563 3.47 15.59 26.94
C GLU A 563 4.97 15.72 26.70
N GLU A 564 5.68 14.62 26.42
CA GLU A 564 7.11 14.65 26.05
C GLU A 564 7.34 15.39 24.73
N TYR A 565 6.30 15.48 23.89
CA TYR A 565 6.34 16.12 22.58
C TYR A 565 5.61 17.47 22.55
N GLY A 566 5.16 17.97 23.71
CA GLY A 566 4.53 19.29 23.84
C GLY A 566 3.13 19.38 23.24
N VAL A 567 2.42 18.27 23.08
CA VAL A 567 1.05 18.21 22.57
C VAL A 567 0.11 17.60 23.60
N THR A 568 -1.19 17.81 23.42
CA THR A 568 -2.23 17.17 24.24
C THR A 568 -3.16 16.38 23.34
N LEU A 569 -3.39 15.10 23.64
CA LEU A 569 -4.33 14.29 22.86
C LEU A 569 -5.76 14.77 23.08
N GLN A 570 -6.53 14.75 22.01
CA GLN A 570 -7.96 14.95 22.09
C GLN A 570 -8.60 13.70 22.69
N PRO A 571 -9.57 13.84 23.59
CA PRO A 571 -10.26 12.69 24.17
C PRO A 571 -10.99 11.93 23.06
N LEU A 572 -10.75 10.63 22.99
CA LEU A 572 -11.48 9.75 22.09
C LEU A 572 -12.90 9.49 22.66
N PRO A 573 -13.93 9.37 21.79
CA PRO A 573 -15.24 8.88 22.22
C PRO A 573 -15.12 7.43 22.74
N PRO A 574 -16.14 6.90 23.44
CA PRO A 574 -16.17 5.49 23.79
C PRO A 574 -15.96 4.60 22.55
N VAL A 575 -14.89 3.79 22.58
CA VAL A 575 -14.52 2.89 21.48
C VAL A 575 -14.98 1.47 21.83
N SER A 576 -15.70 0.85 20.89
CA SER A 576 -15.99 -0.60 20.92
C SER A 576 -15.34 -1.36 19.77
N PHE A 577 -15.06 -0.70 18.64
CA PHE A 577 -14.64 -1.35 17.40
C PHE A 577 -13.19 -1.06 17.02
N ALA A 578 -12.91 0.10 16.42
CA ALA A 578 -11.58 0.44 15.89
C ALA A 578 -10.99 1.69 16.56
N LYS A 579 -9.71 1.64 16.89
CA LYS A 579 -8.93 2.74 17.47
C LYS A 579 -7.48 2.67 16.99
N ASN A 580 -7.06 3.66 16.22
CA ASN A 580 -5.68 3.83 15.81
C ASN A 580 -5.29 5.32 15.84
N ASP A 581 -5.87 6.12 14.95
CA ASP A 581 -5.56 7.55 14.88
C ASP A 581 -6.21 8.33 16.04
N VAL A 582 -5.45 9.25 16.63
CA VAL A 582 -5.89 10.14 17.70
C VAL A 582 -5.57 11.59 17.37
N GLY A 583 -6.59 12.44 17.41
CA GLY A 583 -6.41 13.88 17.25
C GLY A 583 -5.57 14.46 18.38
N PHE A 584 -4.84 15.54 18.13
CA PHE A 584 -4.05 16.22 19.14
C PHE A 584 -4.12 17.74 18.97
N ILE A 585 -3.87 18.45 20.07
CA ILE A 585 -3.80 19.90 20.14
C ILE A 585 -2.33 20.28 20.22
N ASP A 586 -1.88 21.05 19.23
CA ASP A 586 -0.54 21.62 19.18
C ASP A 586 -0.60 23.10 19.59
N PRO A 587 0.10 23.51 20.67
CA PRO A 587 0.10 24.90 21.14
C PRO A 587 0.77 25.88 20.16
N THR A 588 1.50 25.39 19.16
CA THR A 588 2.21 26.22 18.17
C THR A 588 1.25 26.97 17.25
N GLY A 589 0.06 26.42 16.99
CA GLY A 589 -0.97 27.06 16.17
C GLY A 589 -0.65 27.16 14.67
N THR A 590 0.32 26.37 14.17
CA THR A 590 0.65 26.33 12.74
C THR A 590 -0.52 25.73 11.94
N ASP A 591 -1.01 26.47 10.93
CA ASP A 591 -1.97 25.94 9.95
C ASP A 591 -1.26 25.00 8.97
N HIS A 592 -1.17 23.74 9.35
CA HIS A 592 -0.48 22.74 8.55
C HIS A 592 -1.25 22.32 7.29
N ASP A 593 -2.57 22.52 7.24
CA ASP A 593 -3.36 22.18 6.04
C ASP A 593 -3.03 23.16 4.91
N ALA A 594 -2.88 24.46 5.25
CA ALA A 594 -2.38 25.45 4.32
C ALA A 594 -0.93 25.15 3.89
N MET A 595 -0.07 24.75 4.84
CA MET A 595 1.32 24.41 4.53
C MET A 595 1.43 23.18 3.61
N GLY A 596 0.65 22.14 3.85
CA GLY A 596 0.66 20.90 3.06
C GLY A 596 0.36 21.14 1.57
N LYS A 597 -0.58 22.03 1.26
CA LYS A 597 -0.89 22.43 -0.13
C LYS A 597 0.32 23.05 -0.83
N ALA A 598 1.06 23.92 -0.15
CA ALA A 598 2.26 24.54 -0.68
C ALA A 598 3.39 23.52 -0.87
N LEU A 599 3.62 22.65 0.13
CA LEU A 599 4.63 21.59 0.07
C LEU A 599 4.39 20.63 -1.09
N ASN A 600 3.16 20.15 -1.27
CA ASN A 600 2.80 19.24 -2.36
C ASN A 600 3.00 19.89 -3.73
N LYS A 601 2.58 21.16 -3.88
CA LYS A 601 2.77 21.91 -5.12
C LYS A 601 4.26 22.11 -5.44
N ALA A 602 5.05 22.53 -4.46
CA ALA A 602 6.49 22.74 -4.64
C ALA A 602 7.21 21.43 -5.00
N LEU A 603 6.97 20.37 -4.24
CA LEU A 603 7.57 19.05 -4.45
C LEU A 603 7.26 18.49 -5.84
N TYR A 604 6.00 18.62 -6.29
CA TYR A 604 5.62 18.22 -7.66
C TYR A 604 6.48 18.94 -8.71
N ASN A 605 6.69 20.26 -8.57
CA ASN A 605 7.51 21.03 -9.50
C ASN A 605 9.00 20.68 -9.40
N PHE A 606 9.53 20.47 -8.19
CA PHE A 606 10.93 20.08 -7.99
C PHE A 606 11.24 18.73 -8.64
N MET A 607 10.32 17.75 -8.58
CA MET A 607 10.47 16.47 -9.29
C MET A 607 10.55 16.61 -10.83
N HIS A 608 10.14 17.76 -11.38
CA HIS A 608 10.23 18.09 -12.81
C HIS A 608 11.35 19.11 -13.10
N GLY A 609 12.18 19.45 -12.12
CA GLY A 609 13.25 20.44 -12.27
C GLY A 609 12.77 21.90 -12.29
N ILE A 610 11.49 22.16 -11.98
CA ILE A 610 10.88 23.49 -12.08
C ILE A 610 11.00 24.21 -10.74
N GLY A 611 11.44 25.48 -10.79
CA GLY A 611 11.49 26.37 -9.63
C GLY A 611 12.58 26.02 -8.62
N LEU A 612 13.61 25.27 -9.02
CA LEU A 612 14.79 24.98 -8.21
C LEU A 612 15.67 26.21 -8.00
N ASP A 613 15.62 27.20 -8.88
CA ASP A 613 16.34 28.47 -8.77
C ASP A 613 15.55 29.56 -8.01
N GLN A 614 14.28 29.29 -7.68
CA GLN A 614 13.35 30.24 -7.07
C GLN A 614 13.38 30.21 -5.54
N ASP A 615 12.96 31.33 -4.93
CA ASP A 615 12.77 31.39 -3.49
C ASP A 615 11.55 30.55 -3.08
N VAL A 616 11.74 29.59 -2.17
CA VAL A 616 10.69 28.64 -1.74
C VAL A 616 9.44 29.32 -1.18
N ARG A 617 9.55 30.57 -0.72
CA ARG A 617 8.40 31.34 -0.22
C ARG A 617 7.33 31.57 -1.27
N ASN A 618 7.68 31.54 -2.56
CA ASN A 618 6.76 31.74 -3.67
C ASN A 618 5.70 30.63 -3.79
N TRP A 619 5.94 29.47 -3.17
CA TRP A 619 4.99 28.36 -3.18
C TRP A 619 3.85 28.51 -2.16
N PHE A 620 3.99 29.42 -1.19
CA PHE A 620 3.01 29.66 -0.15
C PHE A 620 2.07 30.79 -0.55
N SER A 621 0.76 30.62 -0.34
CA SER A 621 -0.25 31.63 -0.64
C SER A 621 -0.23 32.84 0.31
N GLY A 622 0.35 32.68 1.50
CA GLY A 622 0.45 33.70 2.54
C GLY A 622 1.88 34.14 2.81
N ARG A 623 2.04 35.20 3.61
CA ARG A 623 3.36 35.69 4.02
C ARG A 623 4.00 34.70 5.00
N VAL A 624 5.09 34.08 4.57
CA VAL A 624 5.92 33.18 5.37
C VAL A 624 7.30 33.82 5.66
N PRO A 625 8.01 33.40 6.72
CA PRO A 625 9.34 33.91 7.02
C PRO A 625 10.37 33.49 5.96
N LYS A 626 11.54 34.15 5.97
CA LYS A 626 12.67 33.75 5.11
C LYS A 626 13.26 32.42 5.56
N PRO A 627 13.70 31.55 4.65
CA PRO A 627 14.49 30.37 5.02
C PRO A 627 15.72 30.78 5.82
N ARG A 628 16.00 30.06 6.90
CA ARG A 628 17.25 30.20 7.70
C ARG A 628 18.37 29.32 7.14
N VAL A 629 18.02 28.38 6.27
CA VAL A 629 18.97 27.46 5.62
C VAL A 629 19.90 28.23 4.68
N PRO A 630 21.24 28.11 4.82
CA PRO A 630 22.17 28.67 3.86
C PRO A 630 21.92 28.14 2.45
N ARG A 631 22.00 28.99 1.42
CA ARG A 631 21.73 28.62 0.01
C ARG A 631 22.56 27.46 -0.53
N ASN A 632 23.73 27.20 0.06
CA ASN A 632 24.67 26.16 -0.33
C ASN A 632 24.89 25.12 0.78
N PHE A 633 23.92 24.93 1.67
CA PHE A 633 24.04 24.00 2.79
C PHE A 633 24.30 22.58 2.31
N ILE A 634 23.47 22.07 1.38
CA ILE A 634 23.63 20.71 0.84
C ILE A 634 24.94 20.59 0.08
N ALA A 635 25.23 21.51 -0.85
CA ALA A 635 26.51 21.51 -1.58
C ALA A 635 27.74 21.41 -0.66
N ARG A 636 27.78 22.21 0.43
CA ARG A 636 28.86 22.15 1.43
C ARG A 636 28.95 20.83 2.19
N ALA A 637 27.82 20.14 2.36
CA ALA A 637 27.78 18.85 3.04
C ALA A 637 28.33 17.71 2.18
N LEU A 638 28.34 17.88 0.86
CA LEU A 638 28.85 16.91 -0.12
C LEU A 638 30.35 17.03 -0.35
N GLY A 639 30.94 18.21 -0.10
CA GLY A 639 32.37 18.50 -0.28
C GLY A 639 32.58 19.51 -1.39
#